data_AF-A0A3N4ZBV5-F1
#
_entry.id   AF-A0A3N4ZBV5-F1
#
_cell.length_a   1.000
_cell.length_b   1.000
_cell.length_c   1.000
_cell.angle_alpha   90.00
_cell.angle_beta   90.00
_cell.angle_gamma   90.00
#
_symmetry.space_group_name_H-M   'P 1'
#
loop_
_entity.id
_entity.type
_entity.pdbx_description
1 polymer ?
#
loop_
_entity_poly.entity_id
_entity_poly.type
_entity_poly.pdbx_seq_one_letter_code
_entity_poly.pdbx_strand_id
1 'polypeptide(L)'
;MVDITAFAAPEIEWAALAPLLIVLGTGVVGVLVEAFVPDRARRTTQIVLTLVALAGALVAVGLLWGRLQQTLTGAADDEAALNPEVLGGTLFLTPFALGAQGIIVILAFLGVLVVADRTSSGEDAFAPTAAAVPGTHYEDLAREAGLRQTEIYPLLLFAAGGMMLFASTDDLIVMFIALEVLSLPLYVMCATARRRRLLSQEAAAKYFLLGAFASALFIFGVALIYGFGGTVIGLLTQGGTAPPVGERFVGVRLADVSTAAQQVAQTGGLPEGMTTLYLAGVVLVVVGLLFKVGAVPFHAWTPDVYTGAPTPITGFMAAATKAAAVVALVQVLWRAGFGMPPHVIEQLQLAVVVIAVLTMAVGTVVGAVQTDVKRLLAYSSIAHAGFLVTGVVGFATLVDGGAVVSVSQAGGVVTYAGDVIPGILFYLVAYGVATVGAFAVVTLVRDRSADGVLLGEATDLAAWRGLGRRAPWLTAAFSLFLLSMAGIPLTAGFVAKFGVFSAAVSAGYWWLAVVGVLASVVAVAFYVRVIVIMVMTPSNDDMSAAARAAAADRGGAGDTTGAAAEAHGDRATGAVTPAAGDLGGRRTDVEGAAVQESSVATVTVFGEEHEEAAETTVADAVVVGSRGPAAVAITLCALATLLLGLFPSPVLELAEQATRFAP
;
A
#
# COMPACT_ATOMS: atom_id res chain seq x y z
N MET A 1 15.07 -42.79 31.62
CA MET A 1 15.15 -41.47 32.27
C MET A 1 15.73 -40.56 31.20
N VAL A 2 14.88 -39.81 30.48
CA VAL A 2 15.36 -38.85 29.46
C VAL A 2 16.05 -37.73 30.23
N ASP A 3 17.30 -37.46 29.87
CA ASP A 3 18.13 -36.48 30.57
C ASP A 3 17.57 -35.08 30.28
N ILE A 4 16.90 -34.50 31.28
CA ILE A 4 16.25 -33.19 31.21
C ILE A 4 17.27 -32.03 31.29
N THR A 5 18.57 -32.34 31.29
CA THR A 5 19.66 -31.37 31.44
C THR A 5 20.34 -30.98 30.12
N ALA A 6 20.07 -31.69 29.02
CA ALA A 6 20.67 -31.40 27.72
C ALA A 6 19.86 -30.34 26.94
N PHE A 7 20.01 -29.05 27.30
CA PHE A 7 19.61 -27.96 26.41
C PHE A 7 20.58 -27.91 25.23
N ALA A 8 20.14 -28.36 24.05
CA ALA A 8 20.84 -28.12 22.80
C ALA A 8 20.49 -26.70 22.32
N ALA A 9 21.47 -25.80 22.34
CA ALA A 9 21.28 -24.47 21.77
C ALA A 9 21.01 -24.60 20.25
N PRO A 10 19.98 -23.93 19.70
CA PRO A 10 19.74 -23.97 18.27
C PRO A 10 20.93 -23.35 17.53
N GLU A 11 21.40 -24.00 16.47
CA GLU A 11 22.42 -23.41 15.61
C GLU A 11 21.81 -22.23 14.85
N ILE A 12 22.47 -21.07 14.93
CA ILE A 12 22.02 -19.85 14.25
C ILE A 12 22.90 -19.63 13.03
N GLU A 13 22.32 -19.84 11.85
CA GLU A 13 22.95 -19.48 10.58
C GLU A 13 22.92 -17.97 10.35
N TRP A 14 23.86 -17.25 10.97
CA TRP A 14 23.97 -15.79 10.85
C TRP A 14 24.04 -15.29 9.40
N ALA A 15 24.64 -16.09 8.51
CA ALA A 15 24.73 -15.76 7.10
C ALA A 15 23.35 -15.72 6.42
N ALA A 16 22.45 -16.66 6.76
CA ALA A 16 21.09 -16.71 6.22
C ALA A 16 20.24 -15.52 6.70
N LEU A 17 20.52 -15.01 7.91
CA LEU A 17 19.84 -13.85 8.48
C LEU A 17 20.39 -12.50 8.00
N ALA A 18 21.48 -12.49 7.21
CA ALA A 18 22.19 -11.27 6.86
C ALA A 18 21.29 -10.17 6.25
N PRO A 19 20.38 -10.43 5.29
CA PRO A 19 19.49 -9.39 4.76
C PRO A 19 18.63 -8.73 5.84
N LEU A 20 18.06 -9.53 6.74
CA LEU A 20 17.21 -9.06 7.83
C LEU A 20 18.01 -8.27 8.86
N LEU A 21 19.19 -8.76 9.25
CA LEU A 21 20.07 -8.10 10.21
C LEU A 21 20.60 -6.76 9.68
N ILE A 22 20.89 -6.68 8.37
CA ILE A 22 21.29 -5.42 7.74
C ILE A 22 20.15 -4.40 7.86
N VAL A 23 18.92 -4.75 7.49
CA VAL A 23 17.80 -3.80 7.47
C VAL A 23 17.34 -3.43 8.89
N LEU A 24 17.01 -4.42 9.73
CA LEU A 24 16.52 -4.19 11.10
C LEU A 24 17.60 -3.63 12.02
N GLY A 25 18.83 -4.15 11.92
CA GLY A 25 19.97 -3.64 12.69
C GLY A 25 20.29 -2.20 12.31
N THR A 26 20.22 -1.85 11.03
CA THR A 26 20.36 -0.46 10.60
C THR A 26 19.20 0.41 11.07
N GLY A 27 17.96 -0.11 11.15
CA GLY A 27 16.84 0.58 11.77
C GLY A 27 17.13 0.98 13.21
N VAL A 28 17.69 0.07 14.02
CA VAL A 28 18.15 0.36 15.39
C VAL A 28 19.26 1.41 15.41
N VAL A 29 20.27 1.28 14.54
CA VAL A 29 21.34 2.29 14.41
C VAL A 29 20.75 3.65 14.01
N GLY A 30 19.72 3.67 13.16
CA GLY A 30 19.01 4.88 12.77
C GLY A 30 18.34 5.57 13.96
N VAL A 31 17.78 4.83 14.92
CA VAL A 31 17.27 5.41 16.19
C VAL A 31 18.40 6.03 17.00
N LEU A 32 19.58 5.39 17.06
CA LEU A 32 20.75 5.98 17.72
C LEU A 32 21.25 7.24 16.99
N VAL A 33 21.16 7.27 15.66
CA VAL A 33 21.48 8.46 14.85
C VAL A 33 20.56 9.63 15.21
N GLU A 34 19.27 9.39 15.46
CA GLU A 34 18.35 10.43 15.95
C GLU A 34 18.79 11.02 17.29
N ALA A 35 19.29 10.18 18.20
CA ALA A 35 19.71 10.61 19.53
C ALA A 35 21.06 11.34 19.55
N PHE A 36 22.02 10.91 18.74
CA PHE A 36 23.43 11.33 18.89
C PHE A 36 23.97 12.18 17.75
N VAL A 37 23.37 12.16 16.54
CA VAL A 37 23.89 12.94 15.41
C VAL A 37 23.27 14.35 15.39
N PRO A 38 24.10 15.41 15.24
CA PRO A 38 23.60 16.78 15.19
C PRO A 38 22.63 17.03 14.02
N ASP A 39 21.62 17.87 14.23
CA ASP A 39 20.52 18.15 13.29
C ASP A 39 20.99 18.49 11.86
N ARG A 40 22.12 19.20 11.74
CA ARG A 40 22.69 19.62 10.45
C ARG A 40 23.11 18.43 9.57
N ALA A 41 23.65 17.37 10.19
CA ALA A 41 24.14 16.18 9.50
C ALA A 41 23.11 15.05 9.47
N ARG A 42 22.20 15.01 10.45
CA ARG A 42 21.28 13.89 10.73
C ARG A 42 20.53 13.41 9.50
N ARG A 43 19.90 14.31 8.75
CA ARG A 43 19.12 13.94 7.55
C ARG A 43 19.98 13.21 6.52
N THR A 44 21.16 13.75 6.20
CA THR A 44 22.06 13.14 5.21
C THR A 44 22.54 11.79 5.70
N THR A 45 22.91 11.69 6.98
CA THR A 45 23.30 10.43 7.61
C THR A 45 22.19 9.39 7.50
N GLN A 46 20.95 9.72 7.84
CA GLN A 46 19.81 8.79 7.76
C GLN A 46 19.54 8.31 6.34
N ILE A 47 19.56 9.20 5.34
CA ILE A 47 19.33 8.84 3.94
C ILE A 47 20.43 7.89 3.44
N VAL A 48 21.69 8.25 3.67
CA VAL A 48 22.84 7.43 3.24
C VAL A 48 22.80 6.07 3.93
N LEU A 49 22.60 6.05 5.24
CA LEU A 49 22.52 4.84 6.03
C LEU A 49 21.40 3.91 5.53
N THR A 50 20.21 4.46 5.26
CA THR A 50 19.05 3.71 4.77
C THR A 50 19.28 3.14 3.36
N LEU A 51 19.77 3.95 2.42
CA LEU A 51 20.03 3.51 1.05
C LEU A 51 21.15 2.46 1.01
N VAL A 52 22.21 2.64 1.80
CA VAL A 52 23.30 1.66 1.92
C VAL A 52 22.80 0.36 2.52
N ALA A 53 21.96 0.40 3.55
CA ALA A 53 21.39 -0.81 4.14
C ALA A 53 20.49 -1.57 3.17
N LEU A 54 19.60 -0.89 2.45
CA LEU A 54 18.74 -1.54 1.45
C LEU A 54 19.56 -2.11 0.29
N ALA A 55 20.58 -1.39 -0.20
CA ALA A 55 21.49 -1.91 -1.21
C ALA A 55 22.29 -3.13 -0.70
N GLY A 56 22.80 -3.05 0.54
CA GLY A 56 23.52 -4.15 1.19
C GLY A 56 22.63 -5.38 1.40
N ALA A 57 21.37 -5.18 1.78
CA ALA A 57 20.38 -6.25 1.91
C ALA A 57 20.06 -6.89 0.56
N LEU A 58 19.95 -6.11 -0.52
CA LEU A 58 19.73 -6.64 -1.86
C LEU A 58 20.93 -7.48 -2.34
N VAL A 59 22.16 -7.03 -2.06
CA VAL A 59 23.38 -7.81 -2.32
C VAL A 59 23.38 -9.09 -1.49
N ALA A 60 23.01 -9.03 -0.20
CA ALA A 60 22.92 -10.20 0.66
C ALA A 60 21.89 -11.21 0.14
N VAL A 61 20.71 -10.76 -0.31
CA VAL A 61 19.70 -11.61 -0.96
C VAL A 61 20.28 -12.27 -2.21
N GLY A 62 20.97 -11.53 -3.08
CA GLY A 62 21.58 -12.10 -4.30
C GLY A 62 22.68 -13.12 -4.02
N LEU A 63 23.51 -12.89 -3.00
CA LEU A 63 24.53 -13.85 -2.56
C LEU A 63 23.91 -15.12 -1.98
N LEU A 64 22.85 -14.98 -1.16
CA LEU A 64 22.12 -16.12 -0.61
C LEU A 64 21.38 -16.89 -1.70
N TRP A 65 20.78 -16.19 -2.67
CA TRP A 65 20.15 -16.80 -3.84
C TRP A 65 21.13 -17.71 -4.58
N GLY A 66 22.34 -17.20 -4.88
CA GLY A 66 23.37 -17.97 -5.57
C GLY A 66 23.80 -19.21 -4.80
N ARG A 67 23.97 -19.11 -3.47
CA ARG A 67 24.29 -20.26 -2.61
C ARG A 67 23.16 -21.28 -2.60
N LEU A 68 21.93 -20.82 -2.43
CA LEU A 68 20.75 -21.68 -2.36
C LEU A 68 20.55 -22.45 -3.66
N GLN A 69 20.68 -21.79 -4.82
CA GLN A 69 20.59 -22.46 -6.12
C GLN A 69 21.66 -23.54 -6.29
N GLN A 70 22.89 -23.33 -5.79
CA GLN A 70 23.95 -24.35 -5.81
C GLN A 70 23.57 -25.56 -4.95
N THR A 71 23.06 -25.34 -3.74
CA THR A 71 22.57 -26.41 -2.86
C THR A 71 21.45 -27.20 -3.52
N LEU A 72 20.46 -26.52 -4.10
CA LEU A 72 19.32 -27.14 -4.78
C LEU A 72 19.74 -27.98 -5.99
N THR A 73 20.78 -27.56 -6.73
CA THR A 73 21.31 -28.38 -7.84
C THR A 73 22.06 -29.63 -7.40
N GLY A 74 22.63 -29.62 -6.18
CA GLY A 74 23.40 -30.74 -5.63
C GLY A 74 22.58 -31.74 -4.81
N ALA A 75 21.38 -31.35 -4.37
CA ALA A 75 20.52 -32.11 -3.47
C ALA A 75 19.03 -31.98 -3.85
N ALA A 76 18.71 -32.18 -5.14
CA ALA A 76 17.38 -31.90 -5.68
C ALA A 76 16.26 -32.79 -5.12
N ASP A 77 16.59 -33.98 -4.60
CA ASP A 77 15.65 -34.92 -4.00
C ASP A 77 15.63 -34.85 -2.45
N ASP A 78 16.41 -33.95 -1.84
CA ASP A 78 16.48 -33.79 -0.38
C ASP A 78 15.49 -32.71 0.10
N GLU A 79 14.45 -33.13 0.80
CA GLU A 79 13.40 -32.25 1.33
C GLU A 79 13.95 -31.20 2.31
N ALA A 80 14.96 -31.56 3.11
CA ALA A 80 15.61 -30.62 4.02
C ALA A 80 16.43 -29.55 3.26
N ALA A 81 16.92 -29.88 2.06
CA ALA A 81 17.59 -28.92 1.19
C ALA A 81 16.60 -27.99 0.45
N LEU A 82 15.36 -28.45 0.23
CA LEU A 82 14.28 -27.67 -0.40
C LEU A 82 13.66 -26.63 0.53
N ASN A 83 13.66 -26.89 1.85
CA ASN A 83 13.20 -25.97 2.89
C ASN A 83 14.27 -25.78 3.98
N PRO A 84 15.39 -25.09 3.71
CA PRO A 84 16.42 -24.90 4.73
C PRO A 84 15.87 -24.11 5.93
N GLU A 85 15.85 -24.76 7.08
CA GLU A 85 15.41 -24.18 8.34
C GLU A 85 16.46 -23.25 8.94
N VAL A 86 16.02 -22.08 9.40
CA VAL A 86 16.86 -21.09 10.08
C VAL A 86 16.22 -20.72 11.42
N LEU A 87 17.03 -20.45 12.44
CA LEU A 87 16.59 -20.17 13.81
C LEU A 87 15.74 -21.32 14.38
N GLY A 88 16.20 -22.55 14.17
CA GLY A 88 15.51 -23.75 14.63
C GLY A 88 14.15 -23.96 13.98
N GLY A 89 13.93 -23.50 12.75
CA GLY A 89 12.69 -23.72 11.98
C GLY A 89 11.65 -22.61 12.07
N THR A 90 11.98 -21.48 12.71
CA THR A 90 11.09 -20.30 12.72
C THR A 90 11.06 -19.58 11.37
N LEU A 91 12.21 -19.55 10.67
CA LEU A 91 12.35 -18.94 9.36
C LEU A 91 12.78 -19.98 8.33
N PHE A 92 12.35 -19.78 7.09
CA PHE A 92 12.78 -20.58 5.96
C PHE A 92 13.57 -19.78 4.94
N LEU A 93 14.65 -20.38 4.45
CA LEU A 93 15.45 -19.84 3.36
C LEU A 93 15.06 -20.50 2.03
N THR A 94 13.82 -20.31 1.59
CA THR A 94 13.35 -20.81 0.28
C THR A 94 13.62 -19.81 -0.85
N PRO A 95 13.70 -20.26 -2.12
CA PRO A 95 13.74 -19.36 -3.26
C PRO A 95 12.51 -18.44 -3.31
N PHE A 96 11.33 -18.92 -2.93
CA PHE A 96 10.13 -18.07 -2.86
C PHE A 96 10.27 -16.92 -1.85
N ALA A 97 10.66 -17.25 -0.61
CA ALA A 97 10.85 -16.26 0.44
C ALA A 97 11.96 -15.25 0.10
N LEU A 98 13.12 -15.71 -0.40
CA LEU A 98 14.21 -14.84 -0.82
C LEU A 98 13.83 -13.96 -2.02
N GLY A 99 13.09 -14.51 -2.99
CA GLY A 99 12.58 -13.76 -4.13
C GLY A 99 11.67 -12.64 -3.66
N ALA A 100 10.72 -12.95 -2.77
CA ALA A 100 9.86 -11.96 -2.14
C ALA A 100 10.62 -10.89 -1.36
N GLN A 101 11.63 -11.26 -0.56
CA GLN A 101 12.50 -10.32 0.13
C GLN A 101 13.22 -9.39 -0.87
N GLY A 102 13.74 -9.91 -1.97
CA GLY A 102 14.36 -9.12 -3.04
C GLY A 102 13.39 -8.09 -3.62
N ILE A 103 12.15 -8.49 -3.91
CA ILE A 103 11.09 -7.59 -4.39
C ILE A 103 10.82 -6.48 -3.37
N ILE A 104 10.61 -6.84 -2.09
CA ILE A 104 10.33 -5.89 -1.01
C ILE A 104 11.47 -4.87 -0.87
N VAL A 105 12.73 -5.33 -0.90
CA VAL A 105 13.91 -4.45 -0.79
C VAL A 105 14.03 -3.51 -1.98
N ILE A 106 13.77 -3.98 -3.21
CA ILE A 106 13.76 -3.13 -4.41
C ILE A 106 12.69 -2.04 -4.29
N LEU A 107 11.47 -2.41 -3.88
CA LEU A 107 10.37 -1.46 -3.71
C LEU A 107 10.63 -0.48 -2.56
N ALA A 108 11.23 -0.95 -1.46
CA ALA A 108 11.66 -0.09 -0.35
C ALA A 108 12.75 0.90 -0.80
N PHE A 109 13.74 0.44 -1.58
CA PHE A 109 14.81 1.29 -2.10
C PHE A 109 14.24 2.41 -2.98
N LEU A 110 13.37 2.07 -3.93
CA LEU A 110 12.68 3.05 -4.77
C LEU A 110 11.80 3.99 -3.93
N GLY A 111 11.08 3.46 -2.93
CA GLY A 111 10.28 4.24 -2.00
C GLY A 111 11.11 5.26 -1.21
N VAL A 112 12.29 4.88 -0.72
CA VAL A 112 13.20 5.79 0.00
C VAL A 112 13.68 6.93 -0.90
N LEU A 113 13.92 6.69 -2.18
CA LEU A 113 14.28 7.76 -3.12
C LEU A 113 13.17 8.82 -3.25
N VAL A 114 11.90 8.40 -3.16
CA VAL A 114 10.75 9.32 -3.18
C VAL A 114 10.58 10.01 -1.82
N VAL A 115 10.70 9.27 -0.72
CA VAL A 115 10.64 9.80 0.66
C VAL A 115 11.73 10.83 0.93
N ALA A 116 12.93 10.62 0.37
CA ALA A 116 14.08 11.51 0.53
C ALA A 116 14.00 12.77 -0.34
N ASP A 117 12.95 12.91 -1.15
CA ASP A 117 12.83 14.05 -2.06
C ASP A 117 12.58 15.37 -1.34
N ARG A 118 12.97 16.46 -2.00
CA ARG A 118 12.64 17.83 -1.59
C ARG A 118 12.28 18.63 -2.81
N THR A 119 11.29 19.50 -2.64
CA THR A 119 10.93 20.49 -3.63
C THR A 119 12.06 21.51 -3.85
N SER A 120 11.95 22.31 -4.91
CA SER A 120 12.84 23.44 -5.17
C SER A 120 12.83 24.49 -4.07
N SER A 121 11.75 24.60 -3.29
CA SER A 121 11.70 25.41 -2.07
C SER A 121 12.38 24.76 -0.86
N GLY A 122 12.78 23.50 -0.97
CA GLY A 122 13.38 22.72 0.11
C GLY A 122 12.34 22.15 1.09
N GLU A 123 11.05 22.19 0.79
CA GLU A 123 10.05 21.47 1.58
C GLU A 123 10.12 19.96 1.29
N ASP A 124 9.91 19.14 2.31
CA ASP A 124 9.68 17.70 2.17
C ASP A 124 8.19 17.37 2.41
N ALA A 125 7.81 16.10 2.34
CA ALA A 125 6.43 15.66 2.54
C ALA A 125 5.96 15.65 4.01
N PHE A 126 6.86 15.89 4.97
CA PHE A 126 6.65 15.58 6.38
C PHE A 126 6.48 16.83 7.25
N ALA A 127 5.64 16.76 8.26
CA ALA A 127 5.50 17.83 9.24
C ALA A 127 6.82 18.05 9.99
N PRO A 128 7.19 19.29 10.35
CA PRO A 128 8.38 19.55 11.16
C PRO A 128 8.41 18.76 12.47
N THR A 129 7.24 18.58 13.09
CA THR A 129 7.04 17.77 14.30
C THR A 129 5.70 17.04 14.21
N ALA A 130 5.73 15.71 14.14
CA ALA A 130 4.50 14.91 14.07
C ALA A 130 3.60 15.03 15.31
N ALA A 131 4.22 15.23 16.49
CA ALA A 131 3.51 15.41 17.77
C ALA A 131 2.82 16.78 17.93
N ALA A 132 3.13 17.77 17.08
CA ALA A 132 2.47 19.07 17.14
C ALA A 132 0.99 18.94 16.75
N VAL A 133 0.08 19.47 17.56
CA VAL A 133 -1.34 19.54 17.18
C VAL A 133 -1.51 20.54 16.02
N PRO A 134 -2.21 20.17 14.92
CA PRO A 134 -2.39 21.07 13.79
C PRO A 134 -3.03 22.41 14.16
N GLY A 135 -2.45 23.51 13.67
CA GLY A 135 -2.96 24.87 13.89
C GLY A 135 -2.58 25.48 15.25
N THR A 136 -1.66 24.86 15.99
CA THR A 136 -1.16 25.42 17.26
C THR A 136 0.10 26.25 17.06
N HIS A 137 0.32 27.22 17.96
CA HIS A 137 1.53 28.04 17.94
C HIS A 137 2.83 27.21 18.00
N TYR A 138 2.81 26.03 18.63
CA TYR A 138 3.95 25.11 18.65
C TYR A 138 4.31 24.59 17.25
N GLU A 139 3.33 24.35 16.40
CA GLU A 139 3.56 23.97 15.00
C GLU A 139 4.21 25.12 14.22
N ASP A 140 3.71 26.35 14.41
CA ASP A 140 4.25 27.53 13.75
C ASP A 140 5.71 27.75 14.14
N LEU A 141 6.02 27.69 15.44
CA LEU A 141 7.39 27.77 15.95
C LEU A 141 8.29 26.65 15.39
N ALA A 142 7.80 25.41 15.31
CA ALA A 142 8.55 24.30 14.73
C ALA A 142 8.83 24.51 13.23
N ARG A 143 7.88 25.13 12.51
CA ARG A 143 8.02 25.47 11.09
C ARG A 143 9.01 26.62 10.89
N GLU A 144 8.93 27.67 11.70
CA GLU A 144 9.84 28.81 11.69
C GLU A 144 11.28 28.40 12.05
N ALA A 145 11.44 27.51 13.03
CA ALA A 145 12.73 26.91 13.37
C ALA A 145 13.29 26.00 12.27
N GLY A 146 12.51 25.68 11.24
CA GLY A 146 12.93 24.86 10.12
C GLY A 146 13.24 23.42 10.51
N LEU A 147 12.57 22.90 11.55
CA LEU A 147 12.75 21.53 12.02
C LEU A 147 12.40 20.53 10.91
N ARG A 148 13.11 19.40 10.93
CA ARG A 148 12.96 18.33 9.94
C ARG A 148 12.77 17.01 10.65
N GLN A 149 11.78 16.27 10.20
CA GLN A 149 11.52 14.94 10.71
C GLN A 149 12.42 13.92 10.02
N THR A 150 13.29 13.26 10.78
CA THR A 150 14.28 12.29 10.26
C THR A 150 14.04 10.87 10.76
N GLU A 151 13.15 10.71 11.74
CA GLU A 151 12.72 9.42 12.27
C GLU A 151 11.96 8.57 11.23
N ILE A 152 11.52 9.17 10.11
CA ILE A 152 10.87 8.47 9.00
C ILE A 152 11.76 7.36 8.43
N TYR A 153 13.07 7.55 8.38
CA TYR A 153 14.01 6.58 7.80
C TYR A 153 14.15 5.30 8.63
N PRO A 154 14.44 5.35 9.95
CA PRO A 154 14.44 4.14 10.77
C PRO A 154 13.05 3.49 10.85
N LEU A 155 11.95 4.27 10.88
CA LEU A 155 10.60 3.71 10.81
C LEU A 155 10.35 2.94 9.50
N LEU A 156 10.84 3.45 8.37
CA LEU A 156 10.75 2.77 7.07
C LEU A 156 11.60 1.50 7.06
N LEU A 157 12.81 1.52 7.65
CA LEU A 157 13.64 0.32 7.78
C LEU A 157 12.97 -0.75 8.65
N PHE A 158 12.35 -0.39 9.77
CA PHE A 158 11.56 -1.34 10.56
C PHE A 158 10.37 -1.87 9.76
N ALA A 159 9.67 -1.00 9.03
CA ALA A 159 8.57 -1.43 8.17
C ALA A 159 9.03 -2.44 7.11
N ALA A 160 10.10 -2.14 6.38
CA ALA A 160 10.67 -3.00 5.35
C ALA A 160 11.24 -4.30 5.93
N GLY A 161 11.93 -4.24 7.08
CA GLY A 161 12.45 -5.43 7.77
C GLY A 161 11.32 -6.34 8.28
N GLY A 162 10.24 -5.77 8.81
CA GLY A 162 9.03 -6.52 9.16
C GLY A 162 8.39 -7.17 7.94
N MET A 163 8.32 -6.48 6.79
CA MET A 163 7.83 -7.04 5.53
C MET A 163 8.70 -8.20 5.03
N MET A 164 10.03 -8.08 5.13
CA MET A 164 10.96 -9.15 4.76
C MET A 164 10.81 -10.37 5.66
N LEU A 165 10.65 -10.16 6.97
CA LEU A 165 10.40 -11.22 7.94
C LEU A 165 9.06 -11.91 7.66
N PHE A 166 8.02 -11.13 7.37
CA PHE A 166 6.68 -11.61 7.05
C PHE A 166 6.67 -12.53 5.81
N ALA A 167 7.56 -12.28 4.85
CA ALA A 167 7.74 -13.10 3.65
C ALA A 167 8.55 -14.39 3.85
N SER A 168 9.19 -14.60 5.01
CA SER A 168 10.08 -15.75 5.25
C SER A 168 9.78 -16.54 6.53
N THR A 169 8.66 -16.24 7.19
CA THR A 169 8.31 -16.85 8.47
C THR A 169 7.44 -18.09 8.27
N ASP A 170 7.75 -19.17 9.00
CA ASP A 170 6.90 -20.38 9.09
C ASP A 170 6.05 -20.41 10.37
N ASP A 171 6.50 -19.75 11.42
CA ASP A 171 5.79 -19.68 12.69
C ASP A 171 4.73 -18.57 12.70
N LEU A 172 3.46 -18.91 12.92
CA LEU A 172 2.36 -17.94 12.90
C LEU A 172 2.47 -16.84 13.99
N ILE A 173 3.13 -17.11 15.12
CA ILE A 173 3.39 -16.11 16.17
C ILE A 173 4.47 -15.15 15.69
N VAL A 174 5.54 -15.65 15.08
CA VAL A 174 6.57 -14.78 14.50
C VAL A 174 6.03 -14.02 13.29
N MET A 175 5.09 -14.60 12.55
CA MET A 175 4.39 -13.92 11.45
C MET A 175 3.50 -12.79 12.00
N PHE A 176 2.85 -12.99 13.15
CA PHE A 176 2.18 -11.90 13.87
C PHE A 176 3.16 -10.80 14.32
N ILE A 177 4.32 -11.18 14.89
CA ILE A 177 5.35 -10.20 15.27
C ILE A 177 5.84 -9.43 14.04
N ALA A 178 6.10 -10.11 12.92
CA ALA A 178 6.49 -9.48 11.66
C ALA A 178 5.41 -8.52 11.15
N LEU A 179 4.12 -8.91 11.28
CA LEU A 179 2.97 -8.07 10.96
C LEU A 179 2.91 -6.81 11.83
N GLU A 180 3.22 -6.88 13.11
CA GLU A 180 3.26 -5.70 13.99
C GLU A 180 4.49 -4.82 13.72
N VAL A 181 5.66 -5.43 13.51
CA VAL A 181 6.90 -4.73 13.15
C VAL A 181 6.76 -3.98 11.82
N LEU A 182 6.02 -4.53 10.85
CA LEU A 182 5.72 -3.79 9.62
C LEU A 182 4.60 -2.75 9.80
N SER A 183 3.62 -2.97 10.68
CA SER A 183 2.40 -2.14 10.75
C SER A 183 2.56 -0.91 11.65
N LEU A 184 3.13 -1.07 12.85
CA LEU A 184 3.25 0.03 13.81
C LEU A 184 4.04 1.23 13.23
N PRO A 185 5.18 1.03 12.53
CA PRO A 185 5.89 2.15 11.92
C PRO A 185 5.09 2.80 10.78
N LEU A 186 4.33 2.02 10.00
CA LEU A 186 3.45 2.57 8.96
C LEU A 186 2.34 3.43 9.54
N TYR A 187 1.70 3.01 10.64
CA TYR A 187 0.68 3.82 11.32
C TYR A 187 1.24 5.18 11.75
N VAL A 188 2.45 5.18 12.33
CA VAL A 188 3.14 6.41 12.72
C VAL A 188 3.45 7.27 11.50
N MET A 189 4.06 6.70 10.45
CA MET A 189 4.40 7.45 9.22
C MET A 189 3.16 8.04 8.53
N CYS A 190 1.99 7.38 8.61
CA CYS A 190 0.74 7.93 8.05
C CYS A 190 0.29 9.23 8.72
N ALA A 191 0.68 9.49 9.96
CA ALA A 191 0.32 10.69 10.73
C ALA A 191 1.28 11.88 10.53
N THR A 192 2.25 11.76 9.63
CA THR A 192 3.37 12.71 9.51
C THR A 192 3.23 13.71 8.36
N ALA A 193 2.07 13.80 7.68
CA ALA A 193 1.96 14.66 6.51
C ALA A 193 2.21 16.14 6.86
N ARG A 194 2.97 16.86 6.00
CA ARG A 194 3.23 18.29 6.16
C ARG A 194 1.98 19.16 6.01
N ARG A 195 1.05 18.73 5.16
CA ARG A 195 -0.17 19.47 4.78
C ARG A 195 -1.38 18.58 4.96
N ARG A 196 -2.57 19.18 5.10
CA ARG A 196 -3.83 18.48 5.42
C ARG A 196 -3.67 17.57 6.66
N ARG A 197 -3.03 18.08 7.72
CA ARG A 197 -2.59 17.29 8.89
C ARG A 197 -3.72 16.61 9.65
N LEU A 198 -4.88 17.26 9.78
CA LEU A 198 -6.06 16.66 10.41
C LEU A 198 -6.51 15.40 9.64
N LEU A 199 -6.52 15.47 8.31
CA LEU A 199 -6.86 14.34 7.44
C LEU A 199 -5.82 13.21 7.55
N SER A 200 -4.53 13.56 7.66
CA SER A 200 -3.44 12.60 7.92
C SER A 200 -3.56 11.90 9.29
N GLN A 201 -3.94 12.64 10.34
CA GLN A 201 -4.16 12.08 11.67
C GLN A 201 -5.42 11.19 11.72
N GLU A 202 -6.52 11.61 11.09
CA GLU A 202 -7.73 10.80 10.95
C GLU A 202 -7.43 9.49 10.18
N ALA A 203 -6.70 9.59 9.07
CA ALA A 203 -6.26 8.45 8.29
C ALA A 203 -5.40 7.49 9.13
N ALA A 204 -4.42 7.99 9.88
CA ALA A 204 -3.59 7.16 10.75
C ALA A 204 -4.41 6.47 11.85
N ALA A 205 -5.37 7.18 12.47
CA ALA A 205 -6.26 6.62 13.49
C ALA A 205 -7.16 5.53 12.90
N LYS A 206 -7.78 5.77 11.74
CA LYS A 206 -8.55 4.75 11.01
C LYS A 206 -7.68 3.54 10.66
N TYR A 207 -6.45 3.77 10.18
CA TYR A 207 -5.55 2.68 9.83
C TYR A 207 -5.20 1.82 11.06
N PHE A 208 -4.82 2.48 12.15
CA PHE A 208 -4.45 1.82 13.40
C PHE A 208 -5.63 1.03 13.99
N LEU A 209 -6.82 1.63 14.10
CA LEU A 209 -7.98 0.96 14.70
C LEU A 209 -8.45 -0.25 13.89
N LEU A 210 -8.61 -0.10 12.57
CA LEU A 210 -9.01 -1.20 11.71
C LEU A 210 -7.90 -2.27 11.63
N GLY A 211 -6.64 -1.85 11.63
CA GLY A 211 -5.48 -2.73 11.63
C GLY A 211 -5.31 -3.53 12.92
N ALA A 212 -5.49 -2.89 14.08
CA ALA A 212 -5.48 -3.57 15.37
C ALA A 212 -6.61 -4.60 15.48
N PHE A 213 -7.81 -4.28 14.97
CA PHE A 213 -8.91 -5.23 14.91
C PHE A 213 -8.58 -6.45 14.03
N ALA A 214 -8.05 -6.23 12.82
CA ALA A 214 -7.62 -7.32 11.95
C ALA A 214 -6.49 -8.17 12.55
N SER A 215 -5.56 -7.54 13.26
CA SER A 215 -4.44 -8.22 13.95
C SER A 215 -4.94 -9.02 15.15
N ALA A 216 -5.97 -8.54 15.85
CA ALA A 216 -6.66 -9.29 16.91
C ALA A 216 -7.38 -10.53 16.35
N LEU A 217 -8.04 -10.43 15.20
CA LEU A 217 -8.62 -11.60 14.51
C LEU A 217 -7.53 -12.59 14.09
N PHE A 218 -6.43 -12.10 13.53
CA PHE A 218 -5.29 -12.92 13.13
C PHE A 218 -4.74 -13.71 14.32
N ILE A 219 -4.36 -13.06 15.43
CA ILE A 219 -3.77 -13.73 16.59
C ILE A 219 -4.78 -14.66 17.28
N PHE A 220 -6.07 -14.31 17.27
CA PHE A 220 -7.12 -15.22 17.75
C PHE A 220 -7.19 -16.48 16.88
N GLY A 221 -7.07 -16.33 15.55
CA GLY A 221 -6.95 -17.45 14.62
C GLY A 221 -5.72 -18.33 14.91
N VAL A 222 -4.56 -17.73 15.15
CA VAL A 222 -3.34 -18.44 15.58
C VAL A 222 -3.58 -19.22 16.87
N ALA A 223 -4.29 -18.65 17.85
CA ALA A 223 -4.61 -19.34 19.09
C ALA A 223 -5.53 -20.56 18.89
N LEU A 224 -6.49 -20.49 17.96
CA LEU A 224 -7.34 -21.66 17.61
C LEU A 224 -6.53 -22.76 16.91
N ILE A 225 -5.63 -22.39 15.98
CA ILE A 225 -4.73 -23.33 15.30
C ILE A 225 -3.76 -23.97 16.30
N TYR A 226 -3.22 -23.20 17.25
CA TYR A 226 -2.40 -23.71 18.34
C TYR A 226 -3.17 -24.73 19.20
N GLY A 227 -4.40 -24.38 19.59
CA GLY A 227 -5.29 -25.27 20.34
C GLY A 227 -5.55 -26.59 19.61
N PHE A 228 -5.74 -26.52 18.30
CA PHE A 228 -5.86 -27.69 17.42
C PHE A 228 -4.58 -28.54 17.43
N GLY A 229 -3.42 -27.96 17.10
CA GLY A 229 -2.15 -28.69 17.00
C GLY A 229 -1.73 -29.34 18.32
N GLY A 230 -1.84 -28.60 19.43
CA GLY A 230 -1.52 -29.11 20.76
C GLY A 230 -2.44 -30.23 21.24
N THR A 231 -3.72 -30.22 20.85
CA THR A 231 -4.69 -31.26 21.22
C THR A 231 -4.53 -32.51 20.35
N VAL A 232 -4.34 -32.36 19.04
CA VAL A 232 -4.19 -33.47 18.08
C VAL A 232 -2.90 -34.24 18.31
N ILE A 233 -1.77 -33.56 18.48
CA ILE A 233 -0.47 -34.21 18.74
C ILE A 233 -0.45 -34.85 20.14
N GLY A 234 -1.10 -34.21 21.12
CA GLY A 234 -1.30 -34.78 22.45
C GLY A 234 -2.16 -36.04 22.46
N LEU A 235 -3.14 -36.17 21.55
CA LEU A 235 -3.96 -37.36 21.36
C LEU A 235 -3.22 -38.48 20.62
N LEU A 236 -2.44 -38.15 19.58
CA LEU A 236 -1.69 -39.13 18.78
C LEU A 236 -0.49 -39.72 19.54
N THR A 237 0.03 -39.02 20.54
CA THR A 237 1.13 -39.49 21.42
C THR A 237 0.67 -40.36 22.59
N GLN A 238 -0.63 -40.58 22.80
CA GLN A 238 -1.15 -41.52 23.81
C GLN A 238 -0.87 -43.00 23.48
N GLY A 239 -0.28 -43.31 22.32
CA GLY A 239 0.09 -44.67 21.88
C GLY A 239 1.51 -45.15 22.23
N GLY A 240 2.37 -44.31 22.82
CA GLY A 240 3.72 -44.72 23.25
C GLY A 240 4.76 -43.66 22.95
N THR A 241 5.46 -43.24 24.01
CA THR A 241 6.44 -42.13 24.05
C THR A 241 5.88 -40.77 23.67
N ALA A 242 5.31 -40.07 24.66
CA ALA A 242 5.20 -38.62 24.59
C ALA A 242 6.59 -38.03 24.25
N PRO A 243 6.69 -37.09 23.30
CA PRO A 243 7.94 -36.35 23.12
C PRO A 243 8.32 -35.73 24.47
N PRO A 244 9.63 -35.68 24.80
CA PRO A 244 10.09 -35.16 26.08
C PRO A 244 9.44 -33.80 26.36
N VAL A 245 9.14 -33.52 27.63
CA VAL A 245 8.52 -32.27 28.11
C VAL A 245 9.31 -31.00 27.67
N GLY A 246 10.54 -31.15 27.17
CA GLY A 246 11.37 -30.09 26.56
C GLY A 246 11.11 -29.80 25.07
N GLU A 247 10.37 -30.63 24.35
CA GLU A 247 9.93 -30.44 22.94
C GLU A 247 8.49 -29.90 22.86
N ARG A 248 8.00 -29.29 23.95
CA ARG A 248 6.69 -28.64 23.96
C ARG A 248 6.73 -27.43 23.02
N PHE A 249 5.95 -27.48 21.95
CA PHE A 249 5.52 -26.37 21.07
C PHE A 249 5.71 -24.98 21.72
N VAL A 250 6.84 -24.32 21.42
CA VAL A 250 7.08 -22.91 21.76
C VAL A 250 6.53 -21.99 20.64
N GLY A 251 5.93 -22.57 19.61
CA GLY A 251 5.51 -21.88 18.38
C GLY A 251 4.32 -22.54 17.70
N VAL A 252 3.75 -21.89 16.68
CA VAL A 252 2.69 -22.46 15.82
C VAL A 252 3.26 -22.55 14.41
N ARG A 253 4.11 -23.54 14.17
CA ARG A 253 4.74 -23.74 12.86
C ARG A 253 3.74 -24.29 11.87
N LEU A 254 3.73 -23.72 10.67
CA LEU A 254 2.85 -24.19 9.61
C LEU A 254 3.17 -25.64 9.21
N ALA A 255 4.45 -26.05 9.27
CA ALA A 255 4.86 -27.43 9.02
C ALA A 255 4.31 -28.44 10.04
N ASP A 256 4.27 -28.07 11.32
CA ASP A 256 3.71 -28.94 12.37
C ASP A 256 2.19 -29.08 12.22
N VAL A 257 1.53 -27.98 11.86
CA VAL A 257 0.08 -27.92 11.63
C VAL A 257 -0.31 -28.79 10.44
N SER A 258 0.44 -28.74 9.33
CA SER A 258 0.18 -29.57 8.16
C SER A 258 0.38 -31.05 8.47
N THR A 259 1.45 -31.40 9.20
CA THR A 259 1.72 -32.78 9.65
C THR A 259 0.58 -33.33 10.52
N ALA A 260 0.11 -32.52 11.48
CA ALA A 260 -1.02 -32.90 12.33
C ALA A 260 -2.32 -33.11 11.51
N ALA A 261 -2.58 -32.26 10.52
CA ALA A 261 -3.73 -32.38 9.64
C ALA A 261 -3.66 -33.66 8.76
N GLN A 262 -2.48 -34.00 8.24
CA GLN A 262 -2.27 -35.23 7.47
C GLN A 262 -2.47 -36.50 8.28
N GLN A 263 -1.90 -36.59 9.48
CA GLN A 263 -2.02 -37.77 10.34
C GLN A 263 -3.49 -38.05 10.68
N VAL A 264 -4.24 -36.99 10.94
CA VAL A 264 -5.69 -37.03 11.16
C VAL A 264 -6.46 -37.55 9.93
N ALA A 265 -6.09 -37.07 8.74
CA ALA A 265 -6.73 -37.51 7.49
C ALA A 265 -6.53 -39.03 7.28
N GLN A 266 -5.38 -39.56 7.69
CA GLN A 266 -5.05 -40.99 7.63
C GLN A 266 -5.81 -41.81 8.69
N THR A 267 -6.09 -41.26 9.88
CA THR A 267 -6.80 -41.97 10.97
C THR A 267 -8.32 -41.99 10.83
N GLY A 268 -8.89 -41.45 9.74
CA GLY A 268 -10.33 -41.52 9.47
C GLY A 268 -11.15 -40.37 10.04
N GLY A 269 -10.52 -39.23 10.34
CA GLY A 269 -11.20 -37.98 10.68
C GLY A 269 -10.75 -37.36 12.00
N LEU A 270 -11.13 -36.10 12.19
CA LEU A 270 -10.91 -35.34 13.42
C LEU A 270 -11.91 -35.73 14.50
N PRO A 271 -11.54 -35.69 15.80
CA PRO A 271 -12.52 -35.66 16.88
C PRO A 271 -13.58 -34.57 16.62
N GLU A 272 -14.83 -34.82 17.02
CA GLU A 272 -15.93 -33.87 16.80
C GLU A 272 -15.54 -32.45 17.28
N GLY A 273 -15.73 -31.46 16.41
CA GLY A 273 -15.43 -30.05 16.69
C GLY A 273 -13.99 -29.59 16.40
N MET A 274 -13.01 -30.50 16.26
CA MET A 274 -11.62 -30.11 15.96
C MET A 274 -11.45 -29.59 14.53
N THR A 275 -12.22 -30.13 13.56
CA THR A 275 -12.27 -29.58 12.19
C THR A 275 -12.76 -28.14 12.20
N THR A 276 -13.84 -27.87 12.94
CA THR A 276 -14.42 -26.54 13.04
C THR A 276 -13.46 -25.57 13.71
N LEU A 277 -12.74 -26.01 14.74
CA LEU A 277 -11.73 -25.20 15.43
C LEU A 277 -10.59 -24.80 14.47
N TYR A 278 -10.05 -25.77 13.73
CA TYR A 278 -8.99 -25.53 12.75
C TYR A 278 -9.45 -24.59 11.63
N LEU A 279 -10.63 -24.86 11.05
CA LEU A 279 -11.24 -24.03 10.01
C LEU A 279 -11.46 -22.60 10.47
N ALA A 280 -12.04 -22.42 11.67
CA ALA A 280 -12.23 -21.10 12.25
C ALA A 280 -10.88 -20.38 12.42
N GLY A 281 -9.84 -21.11 12.88
CA GLY A 281 -8.49 -20.60 12.99
C GLY A 281 -7.90 -20.11 11.66
N VAL A 282 -7.92 -20.96 10.63
CA VAL A 282 -7.42 -20.63 9.28
C VAL A 282 -8.18 -19.45 8.68
N VAL A 283 -9.51 -19.45 8.77
CA VAL A 283 -10.34 -18.34 8.27
C VAL A 283 -9.95 -17.02 8.93
N LEU A 284 -9.78 -17.00 10.26
CA LEU A 284 -9.42 -15.79 10.99
C LEU A 284 -8.01 -15.27 10.66
N VAL A 285 -7.03 -16.18 10.47
CA VAL A 285 -5.70 -15.83 9.98
C VAL A 285 -5.79 -15.24 8.57
N VAL A 286 -6.51 -15.89 7.66
CA VAL A 286 -6.72 -15.42 6.28
C VAL A 286 -7.44 -14.07 6.25
N VAL A 287 -8.41 -13.83 7.12
CA VAL A 287 -9.08 -12.52 7.25
C VAL A 287 -8.07 -11.41 7.60
N GLY A 288 -7.16 -11.66 8.55
CA GLY A 288 -6.09 -10.71 8.89
C GLY A 288 -5.16 -10.42 7.70
N LEU A 289 -4.82 -11.44 6.92
CA LEU A 289 -3.99 -11.29 5.71
C LEU A 289 -4.71 -10.54 4.59
N LEU A 290 -5.99 -10.84 4.35
CA LEU A 290 -6.83 -10.17 3.36
C LEU A 290 -7.05 -8.69 3.69
N PHE A 291 -7.18 -8.34 4.97
CA PHE A 291 -7.16 -6.96 5.43
C PHE A 291 -5.87 -6.26 4.99
N LYS A 292 -4.72 -6.91 5.17
CA LYS A 292 -3.42 -6.35 4.83
C LYS A 292 -3.20 -6.23 3.32
N VAL A 293 -3.72 -7.16 2.53
CA VAL A 293 -3.79 -7.10 1.06
C VAL A 293 -4.67 -5.92 0.59
N GLY A 294 -5.67 -5.53 1.39
CA GLY A 294 -6.69 -4.54 1.03
C GLY A 294 -7.80 -5.14 0.17
N ALA A 295 -8.14 -6.41 0.39
CA ALA A 295 -9.19 -7.12 -0.34
C ALA A 295 -10.58 -6.83 0.25
N VAL A 296 -11.63 -6.93 -0.57
CA VAL A 296 -13.03 -6.82 -0.13
C VAL A 296 -13.42 -8.09 0.64
N PRO A 297 -14.07 -8.00 1.82
CA PRO A 297 -14.72 -6.81 2.42
C PRO A 297 -13.81 -5.96 3.34
N PHE A 298 -12.55 -6.32 3.54
CA PHE A 298 -11.64 -5.69 4.52
C PHE A 298 -10.89 -4.43 4.01
N HIS A 299 -11.21 -3.96 2.80
CA HIS A 299 -10.54 -2.84 2.11
C HIS A 299 -10.86 -1.43 2.63
N ALA A 300 -11.84 -1.25 3.53
CA ALA A 300 -12.43 0.05 3.86
C ALA A 300 -11.42 1.11 4.33
N TRP A 301 -10.29 0.69 4.90
CA TRP A 301 -9.20 1.57 5.31
C TRP A 301 -8.43 2.19 4.13
N THR A 302 -8.32 1.47 3.00
CA THR A 302 -7.37 1.79 1.92
C THR A 302 -7.61 3.17 1.29
N PRO A 303 -8.84 3.55 0.87
CA PRO A 303 -9.09 4.85 0.24
C PRO A 303 -8.80 6.04 1.16
N ASP A 304 -9.19 5.94 2.43
CA ASP A 304 -9.04 7.01 3.41
C ASP A 304 -7.56 7.20 3.78
N VAL A 305 -6.86 6.08 4.01
CA VAL A 305 -5.45 6.10 4.39
C VAL A 305 -4.58 6.60 3.24
N TYR A 306 -4.84 6.16 2.01
CA TYR A 306 -4.04 6.57 0.87
C TYR A 306 -4.18 8.07 0.60
N THR A 307 -5.37 8.61 0.79
CA THR A 307 -5.67 10.03 0.61
C THR A 307 -5.01 10.88 1.71
N GLY A 308 -5.02 10.40 2.96
CA GLY A 308 -4.51 11.14 4.11
C GLY A 308 -3.03 11.04 4.40
N ALA A 309 -2.41 9.89 4.17
CA ALA A 309 -0.99 9.70 4.43
C ALA A 309 -0.13 10.56 3.48
N PRO A 310 1.12 10.90 3.88
CA PRO A 310 2.08 11.53 2.97
C PRO A 310 2.22 10.67 1.71
N THR A 311 2.12 11.29 0.54
CA THR A 311 2.10 10.58 -0.77
C THR A 311 3.29 9.66 -1.00
N PRO A 312 4.54 10.01 -0.62
CA PRO A 312 5.66 9.06 -0.67
C PRO A 312 5.46 7.80 0.17
N ILE A 313 4.87 7.94 1.37
CA ILE A 313 4.57 6.82 2.26
C ILE A 313 3.43 5.97 1.69
N THR A 314 2.41 6.62 1.11
CA THR A 314 1.34 5.92 0.39
C THR A 314 1.91 5.07 -0.75
N GLY A 315 2.84 5.60 -1.55
CA GLY A 315 3.49 4.85 -2.63
C GLY A 315 4.28 3.64 -2.15
N PHE A 316 5.09 3.82 -1.10
CA PHE A 316 5.82 2.72 -0.46
C PHE A 316 4.89 1.63 0.06
N MET A 317 3.87 2.01 0.83
CA MET A 317 2.88 1.10 1.40
C MET A 317 2.05 0.39 0.33
N ALA A 318 1.61 1.10 -0.71
CA ALA A 318 0.77 0.55 -1.77
C ALA A 318 1.46 -0.54 -2.59
N ALA A 319 2.80 -0.47 -2.67
CA ALA A 319 3.64 -1.44 -3.35
C ALA A 319 4.18 -2.52 -2.39
N ALA A 320 5.04 -2.14 -1.44
CA ALA A 320 5.82 -3.08 -0.64
C ALA A 320 4.95 -3.85 0.38
N THR A 321 4.05 -3.16 1.09
CA THR A 321 3.16 -3.81 2.07
C THR A 321 2.22 -4.81 1.39
N LYS A 322 1.73 -4.47 0.20
CA LYS A 322 0.88 -5.39 -0.58
C LYS A 322 1.67 -6.61 -1.05
N ALA A 323 2.90 -6.43 -1.51
CA ALA A 323 3.77 -7.54 -1.86
C ALA A 323 3.99 -8.49 -0.68
N ALA A 324 4.35 -7.96 0.48
CA ALA A 324 4.53 -8.77 1.69
C ALA A 324 3.24 -9.50 2.10
N ALA A 325 2.10 -8.84 2.04
CA ALA A 325 0.81 -9.43 2.39
C ALA A 325 0.35 -10.54 1.44
N VAL A 326 0.55 -10.38 0.13
CA VAL A 326 0.21 -11.43 -0.85
C VAL A 326 1.15 -12.62 -0.69
N VAL A 327 2.44 -12.39 -0.46
CA VAL A 327 3.41 -13.48 -0.22
C VAL A 327 3.04 -14.26 1.04
N ALA A 328 2.74 -13.57 2.15
CA ALA A 328 2.29 -14.23 3.39
C ALA A 328 0.98 -14.99 3.18
N LEU A 329 0.03 -14.45 2.40
CA LEU A 329 -1.21 -15.14 2.04
C LEU A 329 -0.94 -16.43 1.26
N VAL A 330 -0.03 -16.39 0.27
CA VAL A 330 0.40 -17.60 -0.46
C VAL A 330 1.02 -18.61 0.49
N GLN A 331 1.94 -18.19 1.37
CA GLN A 331 2.58 -19.10 2.33
C GLN A 331 1.57 -19.78 3.26
N VAL A 332 0.63 -19.03 3.83
CA VAL A 332 -0.39 -19.60 4.71
C VAL A 332 -1.30 -20.55 3.95
N LEU A 333 -1.83 -20.14 2.79
CA LEU A 333 -2.76 -20.98 2.04
C LEU A 333 -2.08 -22.24 1.48
N TRP A 334 -0.83 -22.13 1.08
CA TRP A 334 -0.04 -23.25 0.60
C TRP A 334 0.28 -24.22 1.74
N ARG A 335 0.95 -23.76 2.80
CA ARG A 335 1.48 -24.62 3.88
C ARG A 335 0.41 -25.06 4.86
N ALA A 336 -0.48 -24.16 5.31
CA ALA A 336 -1.60 -24.53 6.17
C ALA A 336 -2.70 -25.29 5.39
N GLY A 337 -2.78 -25.10 4.08
CA GLY A 337 -3.70 -25.85 3.24
C GLY A 337 -3.31 -27.32 3.08
N PHE A 338 -2.03 -27.62 3.22
CA PHE A 338 -1.47 -28.95 3.11
C PHE A 338 -1.95 -29.86 4.26
N GLY A 339 -2.61 -30.96 3.93
CA GLY A 339 -3.19 -31.90 4.89
C GLY A 339 -4.66 -31.65 5.26
N MET A 340 -5.30 -30.60 4.74
CA MET A 340 -6.74 -30.39 4.91
C MET A 340 -7.56 -31.43 4.14
N PRO A 341 -8.75 -31.82 4.64
CA PRO A 341 -9.68 -32.62 3.85
C PRO A 341 -10.05 -31.90 2.53
N PRO A 342 -10.23 -32.62 1.39
CA PRO A 342 -10.51 -32.00 0.09
C PRO A 342 -11.71 -31.03 0.11
N HIS A 343 -12.80 -31.39 0.78
CA HIS A 343 -14.00 -30.55 0.90
C HIS A 343 -13.73 -29.20 1.60
N VAL A 344 -12.73 -29.12 2.47
CA VAL A 344 -12.32 -27.88 3.13
C VAL A 344 -11.55 -26.99 2.16
N ILE A 345 -10.63 -27.58 1.40
CA ILE A 345 -9.83 -26.87 0.40
C ILE A 345 -10.77 -26.23 -0.63
N GLU A 346 -11.78 -26.97 -1.11
CA GLU A 346 -12.81 -26.47 -2.02
C GLU A 346 -13.58 -25.27 -1.44
N GLN A 347 -13.97 -25.32 -0.16
CA GLN A 347 -14.68 -24.22 0.51
C GLN A 347 -13.80 -22.97 0.65
N LEU A 348 -12.54 -23.13 1.03
CA LEU A 348 -11.60 -22.03 1.15
C LEU A 348 -11.28 -21.43 -0.22
N GLN A 349 -11.11 -22.27 -1.24
CA GLN A 349 -10.91 -21.84 -2.62
C GLN A 349 -12.11 -21.05 -3.15
N LEU A 350 -13.34 -21.51 -2.87
CA LEU A 350 -14.55 -20.75 -3.20
C LEU A 350 -14.57 -19.39 -2.51
N ALA A 351 -14.18 -19.31 -1.23
CA ALA A 351 -14.11 -18.04 -0.51
C ALA A 351 -13.09 -17.08 -1.16
N VAL A 352 -11.89 -17.56 -1.50
CA VAL A 352 -10.85 -16.77 -2.18
C VAL A 352 -11.35 -16.28 -3.55
N VAL A 353 -12.04 -17.12 -4.31
CA VAL A 353 -12.65 -16.76 -5.60
C VAL A 353 -13.70 -15.65 -5.44
N VAL A 354 -14.60 -15.78 -4.47
CA VAL A 354 -15.63 -14.76 -4.19
C VAL A 354 -14.96 -13.43 -3.80
N ILE A 355 -13.94 -13.48 -2.95
CA ILE A 355 -13.16 -12.31 -2.56
C ILE A 355 -12.47 -11.68 -3.77
N ALA A 356 -11.87 -12.46 -4.67
CA ALA A 356 -11.24 -11.95 -5.88
C ALA A 356 -12.24 -11.18 -6.75
N VAL A 357 -13.42 -11.77 -7.01
CA VAL A 357 -14.49 -11.16 -7.81
C VAL A 357 -14.98 -9.85 -7.18
N LEU A 358 -15.31 -9.88 -5.88
CA LEU A 358 -15.79 -8.69 -5.18
C LEU A 358 -14.73 -7.59 -5.14
N THR A 359 -13.47 -7.96 -4.94
CA THR A 359 -12.34 -7.03 -4.89
C THR A 359 -12.11 -6.34 -6.22
N MET A 360 -12.15 -7.09 -7.33
CA MET A 360 -12.09 -6.52 -8.68
C MET A 360 -13.28 -5.60 -8.94
N ALA A 361 -14.51 -6.07 -8.68
CA ALA A 361 -15.72 -5.31 -8.96
C ALA A 361 -15.77 -3.97 -8.21
N VAL A 362 -15.56 -3.98 -6.88
CA VAL A 362 -15.55 -2.76 -6.06
C VAL A 362 -14.42 -1.84 -6.48
N GLY A 363 -13.20 -2.36 -6.64
CA GLY A 363 -12.04 -1.57 -7.03
C GLY A 363 -12.25 -0.86 -8.36
N THR A 364 -12.81 -1.53 -9.37
CA THR A 364 -12.97 -0.95 -10.70
C THR A 364 -14.20 -0.03 -10.81
N VAL A 365 -15.34 -0.42 -10.23
CA VAL A 365 -16.58 0.36 -10.33
C VAL A 365 -16.47 1.65 -9.51
N VAL A 366 -15.99 1.55 -8.27
CA VAL A 366 -15.86 2.73 -7.40
C VAL A 366 -14.67 3.59 -7.84
N GLY A 367 -13.59 2.98 -8.34
CA GLY A 367 -12.47 3.69 -8.96
C GLY A 367 -12.90 4.56 -10.15
N ALA A 368 -13.84 4.08 -10.96
CA ALA A 368 -14.30 4.78 -12.16
C ALA A 368 -14.98 6.13 -11.88
N VAL A 369 -15.54 6.34 -10.69
CA VAL A 369 -16.24 7.58 -10.33
C VAL A 369 -15.40 8.54 -9.49
N GLN A 370 -14.16 8.19 -9.15
CA GLN A 370 -13.30 9.05 -8.33
C GLN A 370 -12.85 10.31 -9.08
N THR A 371 -12.86 11.45 -8.40
CA THR A 371 -12.35 12.74 -8.87
C THR A 371 -11.00 13.11 -8.27
N ASP A 372 -10.58 12.42 -7.22
CA ASP A 372 -9.29 12.60 -6.54
C ASP A 372 -8.27 11.55 -7.04
N VAL A 373 -7.07 11.98 -7.43
CA VAL A 373 -6.02 11.11 -7.99
C VAL A 373 -5.51 10.09 -6.96
N LYS A 374 -5.35 10.47 -5.69
CA LYS A 374 -4.86 9.54 -4.65
C LYS A 374 -5.94 8.52 -4.33
N ARG A 375 -7.20 8.94 -4.24
CA ARG A 375 -8.33 8.05 -4.01
C ARG A 375 -8.61 7.13 -5.20
N LEU A 376 -8.45 7.61 -6.42
CA LEU A 376 -8.48 6.80 -7.64
C LEU A 376 -7.39 5.73 -7.62
N LEU A 377 -6.15 6.10 -7.27
CA LEU A 377 -5.04 5.15 -7.12
C LEU A 377 -5.27 4.16 -5.97
N ALA A 378 -6.01 4.54 -4.93
CA ALA A 378 -6.40 3.63 -3.85
C ALA A 378 -7.38 2.55 -4.31
N TYR A 379 -8.43 2.92 -5.06
CA TYR A 379 -9.35 1.95 -5.64
C TYR A 379 -8.72 1.12 -6.77
N SER A 380 -7.80 1.70 -7.52
CA SER A 380 -6.88 0.96 -8.40
C SER A 380 -6.10 -0.11 -7.62
N SER A 381 -5.47 0.25 -6.49
CA SER A 381 -4.75 -0.70 -5.62
C SER A 381 -5.66 -1.83 -5.11
N ILE A 382 -6.93 -1.54 -4.81
CA ILE A 382 -7.94 -2.55 -4.46
C ILE A 382 -8.19 -3.48 -5.66
N ALA A 383 -8.46 -2.95 -6.86
CA ALA A 383 -8.64 -3.77 -8.06
C ALA A 383 -7.42 -4.67 -8.36
N HIS A 384 -6.20 -4.13 -8.22
CA HIS A 384 -4.96 -4.89 -8.37
C HIS A 384 -4.81 -5.97 -7.30
N ALA A 385 -5.31 -5.76 -6.08
CA ALA A 385 -5.39 -6.82 -5.08
C ALA A 385 -6.29 -7.97 -5.56
N GLY A 386 -7.43 -7.68 -6.20
CA GLY A 386 -8.32 -8.71 -6.75
C GLY A 386 -7.66 -9.53 -7.88
N PHE A 387 -6.89 -8.88 -8.75
CA PHE A 387 -6.09 -9.58 -9.77
C PHE A 387 -5.00 -10.46 -9.16
N LEU A 388 -4.32 -10.01 -8.10
CA LEU A 388 -3.32 -10.83 -7.39
C LEU A 388 -3.98 -12.02 -6.69
N VAL A 389 -5.11 -11.82 -6.00
CA VAL A 389 -5.88 -12.89 -5.34
C VAL A 389 -6.38 -13.91 -6.37
N THR A 390 -6.67 -13.49 -7.61
CA THR A 390 -7.00 -14.41 -8.72
C THR A 390 -5.86 -15.40 -9.00
N GLY A 391 -4.60 -14.96 -8.95
CA GLY A 391 -3.45 -15.86 -9.06
C GLY A 391 -3.38 -16.86 -7.89
N VAL A 392 -3.76 -16.43 -6.69
CA VAL A 392 -3.77 -17.26 -5.47
C VAL A 392 -4.85 -18.35 -5.49
N VAL A 393 -5.91 -18.21 -6.30
CA VAL A 393 -6.99 -19.22 -6.43
C VAL A 393 -6.44 -20.60 -6.81
N GLY A 394 -5.31 -20.66 -7.50
CA GLY A 394 -4.62 -21.91 -7.81
C GLY A 394 -4.05 -22.66 -6.61
N PHE A 395 -4.15 -22.17 -5.36
CA PHE A 395 -3.50 -22.83 -4.22
C PHE A 395 -3.91 -24.30 -4.01
N ALA A 396 -5.13 -24.72 -4.39
CA ALA A 396 -5.53 -26.12 -4.30
C ALA A 396 -4.70 -27.03 -5.24
N THR A 397 -4.32 -26.54 -6.43
CA THR A 397 -3.44 -27.30 -7.34
C THR A 397 -2.01 -27.42 -6.80
N LEU A 398 -1.66 -26.55 -5.84
CA LEU A 398 -0.40 -26.56 -5.12
C LEU A 398 -0.43 -27.62 -3.99
N VAL A 399 -1.62 -27.93 -3.45
CA VAL A 399 -1.82 -28.85 -2.32
C VAL A 399 -1.96 -30.31 -2.76
N ASP A 400 -2.66 -30.60 -3.87
CA ASP A 400 -3.05 -31.98 -4.17
C ASP A 400 -1.90 -32.92 -4.58
N GLY A 401 -0.71 -32.42 -4.94
CA GLY A 401 0.37 -33.24 -5.53
C GLY A 401 -0.07 -34.04 -6.79
N GLY A 402 -1.31 -33.85 -7.22
CA GLY A 402 -2.02 -34.60 -8.23
C GLY A 402 -1.91 -33.89 -9.56
N ALA A 403 -0.95 -34.33 -10.36
CA ALA A 403 -0.98 -34.28 -11.82
C ALA A 403 -1.41 -32.95 -12.47
N VAL A 404 -0.63 -31.89 -12.26
CA VAL A 404 0.01 -31.24 -13.42
C VAL A 404 1.51 -31.41 -13.24
N VAL A 405 1.93 -32.67 -13.35
CA VAL A 405 3.33 -33.09 -13.32
C VAL A 405 3.75 -33.28 -14.77
N SER A 406 4.47 -32.32 -15.33
CA SER A 406 5.38 -32.64 -16.42
C SER A 406 6.67 -33.17 -15.81
N VAL A 407 6.77 -34.49 -15.65
CA VAL A 407 8.06 -35.16 -15.46
C VAL A 407 8.80 -35.03 -16.79
N SER A 408 9.75 -34.10 -16.89
CA SER A 408 10.81 -34.22 -17.90
C SER A 408 11.79 -35.27 -17.40
N GLN A 409 11.92 -36.39 -18.13
CA GLN A 409 12.81 -37.53 -17.79
C GLN A 409 14.32 -37.22 -17.93
N ALA A 410 14.78 -36.06 -17.45
CA ALA A 410 16.21 -35.76 -17.35
C ALA A 410 16.49 -34.83 -16.17
N GLY A 411 16.58 -35.41 -14.96
CA GLY A 411 17.01 -34.72 -13.73
C GLY A 411 15.84 -34.27 -12.84
N GLY A 412 15.62 -34.97 -11.72
CA GLY A 412 14.52 -34.74 -10.79
C GLY A 412 14.52 -33.33 -10.21
N VAL A 413 13.48 -32.56 -10.54
CA VAL A 413 12.97 -31.41 -9.79
C VAL A 413 11.45 -31.46 -9.95
N VAL A 414 10.72 -31.60 -8.85
CA VAL A 414 9.25 -31.54 -8.83
C VAL A 414 8.82 -30.11 -9.16
N THR A 415 8.21 -29.91 -10.33
CA THR A 415 7.70 -28.60 -10.77
C THR A 415 6.22 -28.51 -10.40
N TYR A 416 5.88 -27.67 -9.43
CA TYR A 416 4.48 -27.37 -9.09
C TYR A 416 3.82 -26.60 -10.24
N ALA A 417 2.57 -26.97 -10.56
CA ALA A 417 1.74 -26.46 -11.66
C ALA A 417 2.07 -25.03 -12.19
N GLY A 418 2.95 -24.99 -13.20
CA GLY A 418 2.92 -24.11 -14.38
C GLY A 418 3.20 -22.62 -14.21
N ASP A 419 2.32 -21.85 -13.56
CA ASP A 419 2.26 -20.39 -13.78
C ASP A 419 1.90 -19.56 -12.52
N VAL A 420 1.51 -20.18 -11.40
CA VAL A 420 0.94 -19.47 -10.22
C VAL A 420 1.97 -18.57 -9.54
N ILE A 421 3.04 -19.16 -9.00
CA ILE A 421 4.08 -18.43 -8.26
C ILE A 421 4.83 -17.46 -9.18
N PRO A 422 5.29 -17.87 -10.39
CA PRO A 422 5.96 -16.96 -11.30
C PRO A 422 5.08 -15.76 -11.68
N GLY A 423 3.80 -16.01 -11.97
CA GLY A 423 2.82 -14.98 -12.26
C GLY A 423 2.63 -13.99 -11.10
N ILE A 424 2.48 -14.48 -9.86
CA ILE A 424 2.34 -13.62 -8.68
C ILE A 424 3.61 -12.79 -8.44
N LEU A 425 4.80 -13.40 -8.43
CA LEU A 425 6.05 -12.68 -8.17
C LEU A 425 6.33 -11.61 -9.24
N PHE A 426 6.13 -11.97 -10.52
CA PHE A 426 6.26 -11.01 -11.62
C PHE A 426 5.25 -9.86 -11.46
N TYR A 427 4.01 -10.17 -11.10
CA TYR A 427 2.98 -9.16 -10.85
C TYR A 427 3.38 -8.21 -9.73
N LEU A 428 3.89 -8.71 -8.61
CA LEU A 428 4.32 -7.90 -7.48
C LEU A 428 5.41 -6.88 -7.85
N VAL A 429 6.39 -7.28 -8.66
CA VAL A 429 7.41 -6.35 -9.19
C VAL A 429 6.79 -5.35 -10.15
N ALA A 430 6.07 -5.83 -11.17
CA ALA A 430 5.51 -4.99 -12.23
C ALA A 430 4.56 -3.92 -11.68
N TYR A 431 3.64 -4.34 -10.81
CA TYR A 431 2.71 -3.44 -10.13
C TYR A 431 3.45 -2.53 -9.15
N GLY A 432 4.29 -3.09 -8.27
CA GLY A 432 4.94 -2.30 -7.24
C GLY A 432 5.80 -1.16 -7.78
N VAL A 433 6.58 -1.42 -8.85
CA VAL A 433 7.41 -0.40 -9.50
C VAL A 433 6.54 0.70 -10.14
N ALA A 434 5.48 0.33 -10.85
CA ALA A 434 4.55 1.28 -11.44
C ALA A 434 3.84 2.12 -10.37
N THR A 435 3.45 1.52 -9.24
CA THR A 435 2.80 2.20 -8.12
C THR A 435 3.74 3.19 -7.43
N VAL A 436 4.97 2.80 -7.11
CA VAL A 436 5.96 3.73 -6.53
C VAL A 436 6.22 4.90 -7.48
N GLY A 437 6.37 4.62 -8.78
CA GLY A 437 6.54 5.66 -9.81
C GLY A 437 5.33 6.61 -9.91
N ALA A 438 4.11 6.06 -9.87
CA ALA A 438 2.88 6.85 -9.92
C ALA A 438 2.76 7.80 -8.73
N PHE A 439 2.99 7.33 -7.50
CA PHE A 439 2.97 8.18 -6.31
C PHE A 439 4.17 9.15 -6.24
N ALA A 440 5.31 8.80 -6.83
CA ALA A 440 6.43 9.73 -7.00
C ALA A 440 6.04 10.93 -7.88
N VAL A 441 5.31 10.68 -8.98
CA VAL A 441 4.75 11.75 -9.81
C VAL A 441 3.76 12.61 -9.02
N VAL A 442 2.80 11.99 -8.32
CA VAL A 442 1.80 12.72 -7.51
C VAL A 442 2.47 13.62 -6.45
N THR A 443 3.62 13.21 -5.92
CA THR A 443 4.39 14.01 -4.95
C THR A 443 4.89 15.34 -5.53
N LEU A 444 5.17 15.39 -6.84
CA LEU A 444 5.73 16.57 -7.52
C LEU A 444 4.67 17.53 -8.09
N VAL A 445 3.41 17.10 -8.21
CA VAL A 445 2.31 17.91 -8.75
C VAL A 445 1.60 18.63 -7.60
N ARG A 446 1.67 19.97 -7.58
CA ARG A 446 1.17 20.83 -6.49
C ARG A 446 0.11 21.81 -6.99
N ASP A 447 -0.86 22.12 -6.14
CA ASP A 447 -1.84 23.17 -6.41
C ASP A 447 -1.16 24.54 -6.38
N ARG A 448 -1.67 25.48 -7.17
CA ARG A 448 -1.25 26.88 -7.16
C ARG A 448 -2.44 27.80 -6.87
N SER A 449 -2.29 28.67 -5.88
CA SER A 449 -3.27 29.74 -5.61
C SER A 449 -3.35 30.73 -6.77
N ALA A 450 -4.44 31.49 -6.87
CA ALA A 450 -4.62 32.59 -7.82
C ALA A 450 -3.48 33.64 -7.72
N ASP A 451 -2.98 33.89 -6.51
CA ASP A 451 -1.84 34.78 -6.25
C ASP A 451 -0.46 34.16 -6.59
N GLY A 452 -0.47 32.96 -7.15
CA GLY A 452 0.72 32.25 -7.61
C GLY A 452 1.47 31.47 -6.53
N VAL A 453 0.97 31.43 -5.29
CA VAL A 453 1.56 30.71 -4.16
C VAL A 453 1.38 29.20 -4.31
N LEU A 454 2.46 28.44 -4.06
CA LEU A 454 2.43 26.96 -4.07
C LEU A 454 1.71 26.41 -2.83
N LEU A 455 0.69 25.58 -3.08
CA LEU A 455 -0.14 24.94 -2.07
C LEU A 455 0.27 23.46 -1.87
N GLY A 456 -0.67 22.64 -1.42
CA GLY A 456 -0.48 21.21 -1.22
C GLY A 456 -0.37 20.41 -2.52
N GLU A 457 -0.40 19.10 -2.39
CA GLU A 457 -0.51 18.19 -3.55
C GLU A 457 -1.82 18.45 -4.27
N ALA A 458 -1.76 18.58 -5.60
CA ALA A 458 -2.93 18.72 -6.42
C ALA A 458 -3.62 17.37 -6.50
N THR A 459 -4.60 17.13 -5.62
CA THR A 459 -5.28 15.84 -5.58
C THR A 459 -6.51 15.78 -6.47
N ASP A 460 -7.16 16.91 -6.76
CA ASP A 460 -8.28 16.98 -7.70
C ASP A 460 -7.80 16.80 -9.14
N LEU A 461 -8.41 15.85 -9.87
CA LEU A 461 -8.12 15.62 -11.28
C LEU A 461 -8.35 16.86 -12.16
N ALA A 462 -9.28 17.74 -11.79
CA ALA A 462 -9.53 18.99 -12.53
C ALA A 462 -8.29 19.91 -12.57
N ALA A 463 -7.45 19.88 -11.54
CA ALA A 463 -6.22 20.67 -11.48
C ALA A 463 -5.15 20.16 -12.47
N TRP A 464 -5.24 18.91 -12.91
CA TRP A 464 -4.25 18.26 -13.78
C TRP A 464 -4.43 18.59 -15.27
N ARG A 465 -5.39 19.44 -15.63
CA ARG A 465 -5.67 19.81 -17.03
C ARG A 465 -4.48 20.48 -17.70
N GLY A 466 -4.17 20.08 -18.93
CA GLY A 466 -3.09 20.67 -19.73
C GLY A 466 -1.67 20.42 -19.21
N LEU A 467 -1.50 19.56 -18.19
CA LEU A 467 -0.19 19.21 -17.62
C LEU A 467 0.79 18.68 -18.67
N GLY A 468 0.28 17.98 -19.69
CA GLY A 468 1.10 17.40 -20.77
C GLY A 468 1.88 18.42 -21.60
N ARG A 469 1.42 19.68 -21.68
CA ARG A 469 2.16 20.75 -22.34
C ARG A 469 3.21 21.39 -21.42
N ARG A 470 2.92 21.45 -20.11
CA ARG A 470 3.76 22.11 -19.10
C ARG A 470 4.92 21.21 -18.64
N ALA A 471 4.68 19.91 -18.52
CA ALA A 471 5.64 18.93 -18.01
C ALA A 471 5.56 17.59 -18.78
N PRO A 472 5.93 17.58 -20.07
CA PRO A 472 5.70 16.44 -20.97
C PRO A 472 6.34 15.14 -20.49
N TRP A 473 7.56 15.20 -19.93
CA TRP A 473 8.25 14.02 -19.42
C TRP A 473 7.53 13.36 -18.24
N LEU A 474 7.09 14.17 -17.27
CA LEU A 474 6.38 13.68 -16.08
C LEU A 474 5.01 13.13 -16.47
N THR A 475 4.30 13.80 -17.38
CA THR A 475 3.03 13.30 -17.93
C THR A 475 3.21 11.99 -18.70
N ALA A 476 4.28 11.85 -19.49
CA ALA A 476 4.59 10.61 -20.20
C ALA A 476 4.90 9.47 -19.24
N ALA A 477 5.72 9.71 -18.22
CA ALA A 477 6.02 8.72 -17.18
C ALA A 477 4.75 8.28 -16.41
N PHE A 478 3.92 9.24 -15.99
CA PHE A 478 2.67 8.92 -15.31
C PHE A 478 1.71 8.14 -16.21
N SER A 479 1.55 8.55 -17.46
CA SER A 479 0.73 7.83 -18.45
C SER A 479 1.23 6.41 -18.65
N LEU A 480 2.53 6.19 -18.74
CA LEU A 480 3.13 4.84 -18.81
C LEU A 480 2.76 3.99 -17.59
N PHE A 481 2.84 4.54 -16.37
CA PHE A 481 2.45 3.81 -15.15
C PHE A 481 0.96 3.46 -15.17
N LEU A 482 0.10 4.40 -15.55
CA LEU A 482 -1.35 4.17 -15.65
C LEU A 482 -1.69 3.13 -16.72
N LEU A 483 -1.04 3.17 -17.90
CA LEU A 483 -1.22 2.19 -18.97
C LEU A 483 -0.68 0.81 -18.58
N SER A 484 0.43 0.75 -17.83
CA SER A 484 0.93 -0.49 -17.24
C SER A 484 -0.09 -1.08 -16.28
N MET A 485 -0.60 -0.30 -15.33
CA MET A 485 -1.65 -0.74 -14.40
C MET A 485 -2.96 -1.14 -15.12
N ALA A 486 -3.29 -0.47 -16.23
CA ALA A 486 -4.40 -0.86 -17.09
C ALA A 486 -4.18 -2.23 -17.76
N GLY A 487 -2.93 -2.60 -18.02
CA GLY A 487 -2.56 -3.85 -18.68
C GLY A 487 -2.54 -3.73 -20.21
N ILE A 488 -2.08 -2.59 -20.74
CA ILE A 488 -1.94 -2.39 -22.19
C ILE A 488 -0.74 -3.21 -22.70
N PRO A 489 -0.82 -3.86 -23.88
CA PRO A 489 0.30 -4.60 -24.46
C PRO A 489 1.60 -3.81 -24.49
N LEU A 490 2.74 -4.51 -24.43
CA LEU A 490 4.11 -3.96 -24.33
C LEU A 490 4.45 -3.29 -23.00
N THR A 491 3.57 -3.36 -21.99
CA THR A 491 3.86 -2.91 -20.62
C THR A 491 3.98 -4.09 -19.67
N ALA A 492 4.72 -3.90 -18.57
CA ALA A 492 4.89 -4.92 -17.53
C ALA A 492 3.54 -5.41 -16.97
N GLY A 493 2.56 -4.52 -16.78
CA GLY A 493 1.28 -4.92 -16.22
C GLY A 493 0.43 -5.81 -17.12
N PHE A 494 0.63 -5.81 -18.45
CA PHE A 494 0.00 -6.80 -19.33
C PHE A 494 0.53 -8.20 -19.04
N VAL A 495 1.86 -8.37 -19.00
CA VAL A 495 2.51 -9.67 -18.71
C VAL A 495 2.12 -10.16 -17.32
N ALA A 496 2.06 -9.26 -16.34
CA ALA A 496 1.61 -9.55 -14.99
C ALA A 496 0.18 -10.12 -14.95
N LYS A 497 -0.79 -9.42 -15.56
CA LYS A 497 -2.19 -9.88 -15.61
C LYS A 497 -2.33 -11.18 -16.38
N PHE A 498 -1.60 -11.32 -17.50
CA PHE A 498 -1.58 -12.56 -18.27
C PHE A 498 -1.12 -13.73 -17.39
N GLY A 499 -0.01 -13.59 -16.65
CA GLY A 499 0.50 -14.65 -15.76
C GLY A 499 -0.52 -15.11 -14.71
N VAL A 500 -1.12 -14.18 -13.96
CA VAL A 500 -2.10 -14.54 -12.92
C VAL A 500 -3.43 -15.07 -13.47
N PHE A 501 -3.84 -14.65 -14.67
CA PHE A 501 -5.03 -15.19 -15.33
C PHE A 501 -4.77 -16.58 -15.93
N SER A 502 -3.59 -16.80 -16.50
CA SER A 502 -3.16 -18.13 -16.94
C SER A 502 -3.11 -19.12 -15.78
N ALA A 503 -2.62 -18.69 -14.62
CA ALA A 503 -2.66 -19.46 -13.38
C ALA A 503 -4.10 -19.84 -12.94
N ALA A 504 -5.06 -18.91 -13.05
CA ALA A 504 -6.46 -19.22 -12.74
C ALA A 504 -7.08 -20.18 -13.76
N VAL A 505 -6.74 -20.05 -15.05
CA VAL A 505 -7.20 -20.95 -16.12
C VAL A 505 -6.65 -22.36 -15.92
N SER A 506 -5.36 -22.50 -15.61
CA SER A 506 -4.74 -23.81 -15.35
C SER A 506 -5.30 -24.49 -14.11
N ALA A 507 -5.78 -23.72 -13.13
CA ALA A 507 -6.53 -24.21 -11.98
C ALA A 507 -8.01 -24.52 -12.26
N GLY A 508 -8.48 -24.42 -13.51
CA GLY A 508 -9.87 -24.70 -13.89
C GLY A 508 -10.85 -23.53 -13.75
N TYR A 509 -10.39 -22.37 -13.27
CA TYR A 509 -11.19 -21.15 -13.06
C TYR A 509 -11.11 -20.19 -14.26
N TRP A 510 -11.27 -20.71 -15.48
CA TRP A 510 -11.18 -19.88 -16.70
C TRP A 510 -12.19 -18.72 -16.71
N TRP A 511 -13.36 -18.91 -16.10
CA TRP A 511 -14.39 -17.87 -16.00
C TRP A 511 -13.93 -16.71 -15.12
N LEU A 512 -13.09 -16.96 -14.11
CA LEU A 512 -12.53 -15.93 -13.25
C LEU A 512 -11.54 -15.05 -14.03
N ALA A 513 -10.76 -15.64 -14.93
CA ALA A 513 -9.95 -14.89 -15.87
C ALA A 513 -10.81 -13.98 -16.78
N VAL A 514 -11.97 -14.46 -17.26
CA VAL A 514 -12.91 -13.62 -18.01
C VAL A 514 -13.40 -12.43 -17.19
N VAL A 515 -13.79 -12.67 -15.93
CA VAL A 515 -14.18 -11.58 -15.00
C VAL A 515 -13.03 -10.60 -14.80
N GLY A 516 -11.80 -11.08 -14.66
CA GLY A 516 -10.59 -10.24 -14.52
C GLY A 516 -10.29 -9.40 -15.76
N VAL A 517 -10.51 -9.95 -16.95
CA VAL A 517 -10.40 -9.21 -18.22
C VAL A 517 -11.47 -8.12 -18.30
N LEU A 518 -12.74 -8.44 -17.98
CA LEU A 518 -13.83 -7.46 -17.97
C LEU A 518 -13.56 -6.32 -16.97
N ALA A 519 -13.12 -6.66 -15.75
CA ALA A 519 -12.72 -5.68 -14.75
C ALA A 519 -11.54 -4.82 -15.25
N SER A 520 -10.57 -5.41 -15.95
CA SER A 520 -9.47 -4.65 -16.57
C SER A 520 -9.95 -3.69 -17.66
N VAL A 521 -10.94 -4.07 -18.47
CA VAL A 521 -11.55 -3.18 -19.47
C VAL A 521 -12.22 -1.98 -18.79
N VAL A 522 -12.96 -2.21 -17.70
CA VAL A 522 -13.54 -1.10 -16.90
C VAL A 522 -12.43 -0.22 -16.32
N ALA A 523 -11.33 -0.82 -15.86
CA ALA A 523 -10.22 -0.07 -15.30
C ALA A 523 -9.51 0.85 -16.32
N VAL A 524 -9.40 0.40 -17.58
CA VAL A 524 -8.84 1.21 -18.67
C VAL A 524 -9.57 2.55 -18.78
N ALA A 525 -10.91 2.57 -18.64
CA ALA A 525 -11.70 3.79 -18.79
C ALA A 525 -11.26 4.90 -17.82
N PHE A 526 -11.01 4.57 -16.54
CA PHE A 526 -10.62 5.59 -15.57
C PHE A 526 -9.13 5.95 -15.63
N TYR A 527 -8.25 5.05 -16.07
CA TYR A 527 -6.85 5.39 -16.33
C TYR A 527 -6.71 6.32 -17.54
N VAL A 528 -7.36 5.97 -18.66
CA VAL A 528 -7.37 6.78 -19.87
C VAL A 528 -8.00 8.14 -19.61
N ARG A 529 -9.05 8.21 -18.77
CA ARG A 529 -9.63 9.50 -18.34
C ARG A 529 -8.58 10.44 -17.75
N VAL A 530 -7.70 9.96 -16.87
CA VAL A 530 -6.63 10.79 -16.29
C VAL A 530 -5.65 11.27 -17.37
N ILE A 531 -5.30 10.40 -18.31
CA ILE A 531 -4.41 10.75 -19.44
C ILE A 531 -5.06 11.81 -20.35
N VAL A 532 -6.34 11.64 -20.69
CA VAL A 532 -7.11 12.60 -21.48
C VAL A 532 -7.17 13.96 -20.80
N ILE A 533 -7.41 14.00 -19.49
CA ILE A 533 -7.41 15.24 -18.70
C ILE A 533 -6.05 15.95 -18.81
N MET A 534 -4.94 15.21 -18.62
CA MET A 534 -3.60 15.80 -18.66
C MET A 534 -3.19 16.32 -20.05
N VAL A 535 -3.58 15.61 -21.12
CA VAL A 535 -3.01 15.82 -22.46
C VAL A 535 -3.97 16.53 -23.42
N MET A 536 -5.26 16.17 -23.39
CA MET A 536 -6.24 16.59 -24.38
C MET A 536 -7.15 17.73 -23.90
N THR A 537 -7.27 17.94 -22.58
CA THR A 537 -8.07 19.03 -22.03
C THR A 537 -7.26 20.33 -21.97
N PRO A 538 -7.79 21.47 -22.45
CA PRO A 538 -7.17 22.78 -22.29
C PRO A 538 -6.92 23.12 -20.81
N SER A 539 -5.89 23.91 -20.53
CA SER A 539 -5.60 24.34 -19.15
C SER A 539 -6.70 25.28 -18.62
N ASN A 540 -6.84 25.40 -17.29
CA ASN A 540 -7.85 26.32 -16.75
C ASN A 540 -7.52 27.78 -17.11
N ASP A 541 -6.23 28.12 -17.23
CA ASP A 541 -5.77 29.41 -17.78
C ASP A 541 -6.30 29.66 -19.19
N ASP A 542 -6.14 28.69 -20.10
CA ASP A 542 -6.62 28.78 -21.49
C ASP A 542 -8.14 28.96 -21.54
N MET A 543 -8.86 28.22 -20.70
CA MET A 543 -10.32 28.31 -20.59
C MET A 543 -10.76 29.68 -20.05
N SER A 544 -10.08 30.21 -19.03
CA SER A 544 -10.37 31.54 -18.48
C SER A 544 -10.07 32.67 -19.48
N ALA A 545 -9.02 32.52 -20.29
CA ALA A 545 -8.67 33.45 -21.34
C ALA A 545 -9.73 33.43 -22.46
N ALA A 546 -10.17 32.25 -22.87
CA ALA A 546 -11.25 32.09 -23.85
C ALA A 546 -12.58 32.66 -23.34
N ALA A 547 -12.92 32.44 -22.07
CA ALA A 547 -14.12 33.00 -21.45
C ALA A 547 -14.08 34.54 -21.39
N ARG A 548 -12.94 35.13 -21.02
CA ARG A 548 -12.74 36.60 -21.03
C ARG A 548 -12.83 37.18 -22.44
N ALA A 549 -12.27 36.49 -23.44
CA ALA A 549 -12.37 36.90 -24.84
C ALA A 549 -13.83 36.86 -25.33
N ALA A 550 -14.59 35.81 -24.99
CA ALA A 550 -16.00 35.68 -25.33
C ALA A 550 -16.90 36.71 -24.61
N ALA A 551 -16.56 37.09 -23.37
CA ALA A 551 -17.26 38.15 -22.64
C ALA A 551 -17.01 39.54 -23.24
N ALA A 552 -15.78 39.81 -23.67
CA ALA A 552 -15.42 41.05 -24.36
C ALA A 552 -16.17 41.21 -25.71
N ASP A 553 -16.33 40.11 -26.46
CA ASP A 553 -17.05 40.09 -27.73
C ASP A 553 -18.57 40.37 -27.56
N ARG A 554 -19.17 39.86 -26.48
CA ARG A 554 -20.59 40.17 -26.14
C ARG A 554 -20.80 41.60 -25.65
N GLY A 555 -19.81 42.18 -24.96
CA GLY A 555 -19.86 43.58 -24.52
C GLY A 555 -19.72 44.59 -25.66
N GLY A 556 -19.01 44.22 -26.74
CA GLY A 556 -18.85 45.05 -27.94
C GLY A 556 -20.09 45.12 -28.85
N ALA A 557 -21.02 44.17 -28.73
CA ALA A 557 -22.23 44.11 -29.54
C ALA A 557 -23.44 44.90 -28.97
N GLY A 558 -23.31 45.45 -27.75
CA GLY A 558 -24.40 46.13 -27.04
C GLY A 558 -24.51 47.65 -27.26
N ASP A 559 -23.54 48.29 -27.92
CA ASP A 559 -23.44 49.76 -27.95
C ASP A 559 -23.80 50.40 -29.30
N THR A 560 -24.51 49.68 -30.19
CA THR A 560 -24.91 50.20 -31.52
C THR A 560 -26.42 50.34 -31.74
N THR A 561 -27.27 50.21 -30.72
CA THR A 561 -28.74 50.43 -30.87
C THR A 561 -29.34 51.26 -29.74
N GLY A 562 -28.82 52.46 -29.53
CA GLY A 562 -29.35 53.41 -28.53
C GLY A 562 -29.18 54.88 -28.91
N ALA A 563 -29.14 55.22 -30.20
CA ALA A 563 -29.08 56.60 -30.67
C ALA A 563 -30.16 56.85 -31.72
N ALA A 564 -31.42 57.01 -31.28
CA ALA A 564 -32.46 57.79 -31.96
C ALA A 564 -33.79 57.74 -31.17
N ALA A 565 -34.04 58.74 -30.32
CA ALA A 565 -35.37 59.23 -30.01
C ALA A 565 -35.26 60.67 -29.49
N GLU A 566 -35.54 61.62 -30.37
CA GLU A 566 -35.58 63.05 -30.10
C GLU A 566 -36.78 63.47 -29.22
N ALA A 567 -36.51 64.47 -28.37
CA ALA A 567 -37.29 65.66 -28.05
C ALA A 567 -38.83 65.59 -27.85
N HIS A 568 -39.33 66.03 -26.68
CA HIS A 568 -39.91 67.37 -26.45
C HIS A 568 -40.56 67.46 -25.05
N GLY A 569 -40.46 68.62 -24.37
CA GLY A 569 -41.50 69.07 -23.42
C GLY A 569 -41.09 69.53 -22.01
N ASP A 570 -40.66 70.79 -21.92
CA ASP A 570 -41.14 71.85 -21.00
C ASP A 570 -41.01 71.77 -19.45
N ARG A 571 -40.41 72.85 -18.92
CA ARG A 571 -40.67 73.61 -17.67
C ARG A 571 -40.58 72.98 -16.26
N ALA A 572 -39.58 73.50 -15.55
CA ALA A 572 -39.72 74.39 -14.37
C ALA A 572 -39.51 73.84 -12.94
N THR A 573 -38.72 74.65 -12.20
CA THR A 573 -38.65 74.87 -10.74
C THR A 573 -38.03 73.83 -9.81
N GLY A 574 -37.14 74.32 -8.93
CA GLY A 574 -36.89 73.69 -7.63
C GLY A 574 -35.41 73.67 -7.23
N ALA A 575 -34.95 74.73 -6.58
CA ALA A 575 -33.65 74.82 -5.93
C ALA A 575 -33.50 73.85 -4.76
N VAL A 576 -32.25 73.52 -4.39
CA VAL A 576 -31.60 73.85 -3.09
C VAL A 576 -30.32 73.01 -2.92
N THR A 577 -29.20 73.73 -2.70
CA THR A 577 -27.90 73.25 -2.21
C THR A 577 -27.74 73.53 -0.70
N PRO A 578 -26.71 72.97 -0.01
CA PRO A 578 -26.80 72.38 1.33
C PRO A 578 -26.21 73.23 2.47
N ALA A 579 -26.39 72.79 3.74
CA ALA A 579 -25.62 73.19 4.94
C ALA A 579 -25.97 72.21 6.09
N ALA A 580 -25.05 71.50 6.76
CA ALA A 580 -23.99 71.88 7.73
C ALA A 580 -24.48 72.05 9.19
N GLY A 581 -23.73 71.46 10.15
CA GLY A 581 -23.84 71.60 11.62
C GLY A 581 -24.04 70.24 12.31
N ASP A 582 -23.08 69.59 12.98
CA ASP A 582 -22.06 69.94 13.99
C ASP A 582 -22.55 69.92 15.46
N LEU A 583 -21.79 69.20 16.31
CA LEU A 583 -21.73 69.10 17.80
C LEU A 583 -22.99 68.62 18.56
N GLY A 584 -22.93 67.83 19.64
CA GLY A 584 -21.85 67.32 20.47
C GLY A 584 -22.37 66.97 21.89
N GLY A 585 -21.70 66.04 22.59
CA GLY A 585 -21.79 65.81 24.06
C GLY A 585 -22.91 64.86 24.52
N ARG A 586 -22.82 64.10 25.63
CA ARG A 586 -21.81 63.93 26.70
C ARG A 586 -22.26 62.70 27.55
N ARG A 587 -21.31 62.04 28.22
CA ARG A 587 -21.41 60.88 29.15
C ARG A 587 -22.39 61.05 30.33
N THR A 588 -22.89 59.93 30.89
CA THR A 588 -22.72 59.46 32.30
C THR A 588 -23.37 58.08 32.57
N ASP A 589 -22.56 57.05 32.87
CA ASP A 589 -22.46 56.21 34.09
C ASP A 589 -23.66 55.76 34.98
N VAL A 590 -23.75 54.41 35.16
CA VAL A 590 -23.82 53.60 36.43
C VAL A 590 -25.16 53.03 37.00
N GLU A 591 -25.06 51.73 37.42
CA GLU A 591 -25.87 50.86 38.33
C GLU A 591 -27.30 50.46 37.92
N GLY A 592 -27.84 49.23 38.05
CA GLY A 592 -27.46 47.95 38.66
C GLY A 592 -28.73 47.29 39.26
N ALA A 593 -29.11 46.04 38.89
CA ALA A 593 -29.92 45.10 39.71
C ALA A 593 -30.34 43.77 38.99
N ALA A 594 -29.85 42.65 39.55
CA ALA A 594 -30.52 41.40 39.94
C ALA A 594 -31.48 40.58 39.00
N VAL A 595 -31.04 39.33 38.78
CA VAL A 595 -31.74 38.02 38.92
C VAL A 595 -32.93 37.69 37.97
N GLN A 596 -32.75 36.68 37.11
CA GLN A 596 -33.64 35.48 37.08
C GLN A 596 -33.00 34.29 36.34
N GLU A 597 -33.24 33.10 36.91
CA GLU A 597 -32.69 31.80 36.57
C GLU A 597 -33.21 31.19 35.25
N SER A 598 -32.33 30.41 34.63
CA SER A 598 -32.55 29.18 33.85
C SER A 598 -33.84 29.04 33.02
N SER A 599 -33.72 29.05 31.69
CA SER A 599 -34.44 28.07 30.86
C SER A 599 -33.65 27.68 29.61
N VAL A 600 -33.42 26.37 29.51
CA VAL A 600 -33.44 25.52 28.30
C VAL A 600 -32.83 26.09 27.02
N ALA A 601 -31.61 25.65 26.71
CA ALA A 601 -31.00 25.78 25.39
C ALA A 601 -31.84 25.02 24.35
N THR A 602 -32.69 25.74 23.63
CA THR A 602 -33.33 25.27 22.41
C THR A 602 -32.39 25.56 21.26
N VAL A 603 -31.91 24.50 20.61
CA VAL A 603 -31.14 24.56 19.35
C VAL A 603 -32.01 25.25 18.30
N THR A 604 -31.70 26.51 17.99
CA THR A 604 -32.30 27.22 16.87
C THR A 604 -31.61 26.82 15.57
N VAL A 605 -32.46 26.37 14.65
CA VAL A 605 -32.21 25.99 13.28
C VAL A 605 -31.65 27.18 12.48
N PHE A 606 -30.70 26.87 11.62
CA PHE A 606 -30.06 27.67 10.58
C PHE A 606 -30.89 28.88 10.09
N GLY A 607 -30.35 30.08 10.32
CA GLY A 607 -30.67 31.26 9.53
C GLY A 607 -29.92 31.20 8.21
N GLU A 608 -30.65 31.37 7.11
CA GLU A 608 -30.11 31.52 5.76
C GLU A 608 -29.26 32.80 5.70
N GLU A 609 -27.95 32.65 5.81
CA GLU A 609 -27.02 33.68 5.35
C GLU A 609 -26.89 33.53 3.84
N HIS A 610 -27.17 34.64 3.13
CA HIS A 610 -26.85 34.81 1.73
C HIS A 610 -25.34 34.63 1.54
N GLU A 611 -24.95 33.41 1.17
CA GLU A 611 -23.60 33.08 0.74
C GLU A 611 -23.37 33.77 -0.61
N GLU A 612 -22.73 34.93 -0.56
CA GLU A 612 -22.09 35.55 -1.71
C GLU A 612 -21.06 34.53 -2.21
N ALA A 613 -21.44 33.77 -3.24
CA ALA A 613 -20.62 32.71 -3.81
C ALA A 613 -19.28 33.29 -4.26
N ALA A 614 -18.27 33.16 -3.41
CA ALA A 614 -16.89 33.35 -3.77
C ALA A 614 -16.60 32.34 -4.89
N GLU A 615 -16.57 32.83 -6.12
CA GLU A 615 -16.20 32.10 -7.32
C GLU A 615 -14.88 31.38 -7.02
N THR A 616 -14.99 30.08 -6.75
CA THR A 616 -13.86 29.26 -6.32
C THR A 616 -12.98 29.09 -7.54
N THR A 617 -12.02 30.00 -7.70
CA THR A 617 -11.05 29.99 -8.77
C THR A 617 -10.35 28.63 -8.74
N VAL A 618 -10.59 27.82 -9.77
CA VAL A 618 -10.04 26.47 -9.89
C VAL A 618 -8.51 26.59 -9.90
N ALA A 619 -7.88 26.18 -8.81
CA ALA A 619 -6.43 26.21 -8.65
C ALA A 619 -5.79 25.32 -9.72
N ASP A 620 -4.87 25.88 -10.50
CA ASP A 620 -4.14 25.15 -11.52
C ASP A 620 -3.00 24.34 -10.89
N ALA A 621 -2.77 23.12 -11.36
CA ALA A 621 -1.62 22.35 -10.91
C ALA A 621 -0.32 22.83 -11.58
N VAL A 622 0.75 22.85 -10.79
CA VAL A 622 2.12 23.13 -11.22
C VAL A 622 3.03 21.98 -10.79
N VAL A 623 3.93 21.58 -11.69
CA VAL A 623 5.01 20.65 -11.35
C VAL A 623 6.12 21.41 -10.66
N VAL A 624 6.44 21.00 -9.43
CA VAL A 624 7.54 21.57 -8.68
C VAL A 624 8.82 20.80 -9.00
N GLY A 625 9.90 21.54 -9.27
CA GLY A 625 11.22 20.93 -9.48
C GLY A 625 11.67 20.15 -8.25
N SER A 626 12.18 18.95 -8.46
CA SER A 626 12.81 18.13 -7.42
C SER A 626 14.28 18.54 -7.26
N ARG A 627 14.71 18.76 -6.02
CA ARG A 627 16.13 18.86 -5.62
C ARG A 627 16.69 17.54 -5.09
N GLY A 628 15.82 16.56 -4.89
CA GLY A 628 16.14 15.25 -4.34
C GLY A 628 16.10 14.13 -5.37
N PRO A 629 15.98 12.87 -4.93
CA PRO A 629 16.05 11.72 -5.82
C PRO A 629 14.71 11.32 -6.46
N ALA A 630 13.59 12.04 -6.27
CA ALA A 630 12.31 11.62 -6.84
C ALA A 630 12.33 11.53 -8.37
N ALA A 631 12.99 12.47 -9.06
CA ALA A 631 13.13 12.42 -10.52
C ALA A 631 13.90 11.16 -10.98
N VAL A 632 14.90 10.73 -10.20
CA VAL A 632 15.64 9.48 -10.42
C VAL A 632 14.71 8.29 -10.19
N ALA A 633 13.94 8.28 -9.11
CA ALA A 633 12.97 7.23 -8.82
C ALA A 633 11.93 7.07 -9.95
N ILE A 634 11.34 8.17 -10.42
CA ILE A 634 10.39 8.17 -11.55
C ILE A 634 11.03 7.57 -12.80
N THR A 635 12.26 7.97 -13.12
CA THR A 635 12.98 7.47 -14.29
C THR A 635 13.29 5.99 -14.18
N LEU A 636 13.79 5.53 -13.02
CA LEU A 636 14.05 4.11 -12.77
C LEU A 636 12.77 3.29 -12.85
N CYS A 637 11.67 3.76 -12.25
CA CYS A 637 10.39 3.08 -12.34
C CYS A 637 9.86 3.02 -13.78
N ALA A 638 9.99 4.09 -14.55
CA ALA A 638 9.54 4.13 -15.95
C ALA A 638 10.34 3.17 -16.82
N LEU A 639 11.67 3.17 -16.68
CA LEU A 639 12.56 2.25 -17.38
C LEU A 639 12.25 0.80 -17.00
N ALA A 640 12.14 0.49 -15.71
CA ALA A 640 11.79 -0.86 -15.25
C ALA A 640 10.40 -1.29 -15.78
N THR A 641 9.40 -0.40 -15.78
CA THR A 641 8.06 -0.66 -16.33
C THR A 641 8.10 -1.04 -17.81
N LEU A 642 8.96 -0.39 -18.60
CA LEU A 642 9.16 -0.70 -20.02
C LEU A 642 9.98 -1.99 -20.20
N LEU A 643 11.10 -2.12 -19.51
CA LEU A 643 12.01 -3.27 -19.62
C LEU A 643 11.31 -4.57 -19.24
N LEU A 644 10.54 -4.58 -18.16
CA LEU A 644 9.73 -5.74 -17.75
C LEU A 644 8.63 -6.07 -18.77
N GLY A 645 8.11 -5.08 -19.49
CA GLY A 645 7.09 -5.32 -20.53
C GLY A 645 7.68 -5.82 -21.86
N LEU A 646 8.82 -5.28 -22.28
CA LEU A 646 9.47 -5.58 -23.55
C LEU A 646 10.36 -6.84 -23.48
N PHE A 647 10.98 -7.07 -22.32
CA PHE A 647 11.94 -8.16 -22.08
C PHE A 647 11.60 -8.88 -20.76
N PRO A 648 10.44 -9.54 -20.65
CA PRO A 648 10.00 -10.16 -19.40
C PRO A 648 10.82 -11.41 -19.01
N SER A 649 11.43 -12.09 -19.99
CA SER A 649 12.06 -13.42 -19.82
C SER A 649 13.04 -13.52 -18.65
N PRO A 650 13.99 -12.60 -18.43
CA PRO A 650 14.96 -12.74 -17.33
C PRO A 650 14.31 -12.75 -15.94
N VAL A 651 13.23 -11.97 -15.77
CA VAL A 651 12.52 -11.91 -14.49
C VAL A 651 11.57 -13.09 -14.33
N LEU A 652 10.95 -13.55 -15.43
CA LEU A 652 10.14 -14.77 -15.42
C LEU A 652 10.98 -16.01 -15.10
N GLU A 653 12.20 -16.12 -15.65
CA GLU A 653 13.14 -17.21 -15.34
C GLU A 653 13.55 -17.21 -13.86
N LEU A 654 13.80 -16.04 -13.27
CA LEU A 654 14.06 -15.91 -11.83
C LEU A 654 12.83 -16.30 -11.00
N ALA A 655 11.64 -15.91 -11.46
CA ALA A 655 10.38 -16.24 -10.80
C ALA A 655 10.05 -17.74 -10.92
N GLU A 656 10.46 -18.40 -12.00
CA GLU A 656 10.37 -19.85 -12.20
C GLU A 656 11.36 -20.59 -11.27
N GLN A 657 12.59 -20.10 -11.14
CA GLN A 657 13.54 -20.63 -10.13
C GLN A 657 13.00 -20.50 -8.70
N ALA A 658 12.16 -19.49 -8.44
CA ALA A 658 11.52 -19.29 -7.14
C ALA A 658 10.50 -20.39 -6.77
N THR A 659 10.12 -21.25 -7.71
CA THR A 659 9.16 -22.37 -7.49
C THR A 659 9.80 -23.61 -6.87
N ARG A 660 11.14 -23.65 -6.77
CA ARG A 660 11.89 -24.80 -6.26
C ARG A 660 11.94 -24.84 -4.73
N PHE A 661 10.81 -25.15 -4.10
CA PHE A 661 10.72 -25.40 -2.66
C PHE A 661 9.60 -26.39 -2.37
N ALA A 662 9.67 -27.08 -1.23
CA ALA A 662 8.68 -28.10 -0.86
C ALA A 662 7.50 -27.48 -0.06
N PRO A 663 6.27 -28.03 -0.21
CA PRO A 663 5.07 -27.60 0.47
C PRO A 663 5.14 -27.65 1.99
#